data_AF-A0A529XAV4-F1
#
_entry.id   AF-A0A529XAV4-F1
#
_cell.length_a   1.000
_cell.length_b   1.000
_cell.length_c   1.000
_cell.angle_alpha   90.00
_cell.angle_beta   90.00
_cell.angle_gamma   90.00
#
_symmetry.space_group_name_H-M   'P 1'
#
loop_
_entity.id
_entity.type
_entity.pdbx_description
1 polymer ?
#
loop_
_entity_poly.entity_id
_entity_poly.type
_entity_poly.pdbx_seq_one_letter_code
_entity_poly.pdbx_strand_id
1 'polypeptide(L)'
;VHFVTDPSGPSRDAEAETDRRAFIGRGRTIADAVAFDPGVRLSGSQGFTLDPVAALRRQVRVPANKKISLTFWTAVGANRAELDEAIARLDHQESFARQAMLAWTRSQVQTRHLGLSLTDAANVQKLARYLIYPDPFLRLPAESIASGLGRQSSLWPTSISGDFPIFLVRIGDVADLEIVAQALRFQEYMRARGMMIDFVVVNEQASSYVQDLQRAVETLCENSRLRGRELGPRQHIFAVRRDLMDEPTYKTLLSVARVVLHTRNGTIFDQLERAETAALQARDALLQAEGGSPREPSPPLPLPVPASQAGADIAADGRGLSLWNGYGGFDGDGRHYVTRLTGRRSTPQPWINVISNASFGFHVSAEGAGFTWSRNSRDYQLTPWSNDPVSNRPGEGFYVFDHASGKAFSPMAATVRDPSMTYETWHGQGFSTFRAKRGPLSMDLTQVVDPVDPVKISRLRIQNSGSVPARLRVYAYAEWVLGGHRSRTAATIVPARDTATGAMLAQNPYGLDFGERVAFLGASHPIHSVTADRSEFIGRHGTTEYPQAVLGGLALSGRIEAGDDPCAVVASDIDIPAGGDVTLSWLLGDAATAAEASALVQTHRGKDFDQRLADNEKAWRGFLDTIQVETPDEAMNAMVNHWLPYQSLACRIRARSAFYQASGAFGFRDQLQDTLALLAHDPKLARDQILNAARRQFPEGDVQHWWLPRTDAGVRTMISDDVVWLAHATARYIEVTGDAAILREQLPFIDGQQLGEGEHDAFFTPEITKNTASLYDRCARALDLAIKRSSPAGLPLILGGDWNDGMNRVGEGGKGESVWLGWFLLKTLTDFAPVAKGQGDTKRAQTWLKHADVLKRALESTAWDGQWYRRGSFDDGTPLGSHNSDECKIDSIAQSWSVLSGEGDPARSTTAMEQAIEMLVDDELKIVKLFTPPFSKSEHDPGYIKSYPPGVRENGGQYTHAATWFVIALAEMGRTDEAYRCFSMLNPVNHASDEAAAEHYRVEPYVVAADIYAGEGKGGRGGWTWYTGSAGWLYRAAVEGILGIERHGKEITFRPKLPGHWDGYAATLKMFGGEIKVRVIRDKKTKSISLEVDGSKKKSASFEPKSGDKTEVVVRIPA
;
A
#
# COMPACT_ATOMS: atom_id res chain seq x y z
N VAL A 1 -20.12 14.87 17.40
CA VAL A 1 -20.58 14.02 18.52
C VAL A 1 -21.70 13.10 18.04
N HIS A 2 -21.75 11.87 18.53
CA HIS A 2 -22.85 10.93 18.31
C HIS A 2 -23.49 10.62 19.68
N PHE A 3 -24.82 10.61 19.76
CA PHE A 3 -25.52 10.21 20.98
C PHE A 3 -26.91 9.64 20.65
N VAL A 4 -27.53 8.97 21.62
CA VAL A 4 -28.85 8.35 21.46
C VAL A 4 -29.79 8.84 22.55
N THR A 5 -31.02 9.23 22.19
CA THR A 5 -32.06 9.63 23.14
C THR A 5 -33.18 8.59 23.18
N ASP A 6 -33.76 8.38 24.37
CA ASP A 6 -34.91 7.49 24.56
C ASP A 6 -35.97 8.10 25.49
N PRO A 7 -37.25 7.72 25.35
CA PRO A 7 -38.36 8.26 26.14
C PRO A 7 -38.50 7.64 27.55
N SER A 8 -37.60 6.74 27.96
CA SER A 8 -37.71 5.95 29.20
C SER A 8 -36.88 6.47 30.38
N GLY A 9 -36.30 7.67 30.27
CA GLY A 9 -35.61 8.37 31.35
C GLY A 9 -34.08 8.11 31.39
N PRO A 10 -33.36 8.80 32.29
CA PRO A 10 -31.90 8.92 32.24
C PRO A 10 -31.08 7.69 32.68
N SER A 11 -31.69 6.59 33.13
CA SER A 11 -30.92 5.45 33.69
C SER A 11 -31.02 4.17 32.84
N ARG A 12 -30.17 4.06 31.80
CA ARG A 12 -29.75 2.76 31.24
C ARG A 12 -28.28 2.83 30.81
N ASP A 13 -27.56 1.72 31.02
CA ASP A 13 -26.17 1.55 30.57
C ASP A 13 -26.07 1.86 29.06
N ALA A 14 -25.31 2.91 28.74
CA ALA A 14 -24.88 3.22 27.39
C ALA A 14 -23.39 2.89 27.29
N GLU A 15 -23.00 2.21 26.22
CA GLU A 15 -21.62 1.83 25.96
C GLU A 15 -21.17 2.48 24.65
N ALA A 16 -19.89 2.80 24.54
CA ALA A 16 -19.32 3.38 23.34
C ALA A 16 -18.00 2.69 22.99
N GLU A 17 -17.67 2.64 21.71
CA GLU A 17 -16.36 2.20 21.23
C GLU A 17 -15.80 3.21 20.24
N THR A 18 -14.49 3.49 20.38
CA THR A 18 -13.74 4.38 19.49
C THR A 18 -12.68 3.66 18.68
N ASP A 19 -12.32 2.42 19.03
CA ASP A 19 -11.40 1.57 18.26
C ASP A 19 -12.17 0.54 17.40
N ARG A 20 -12.08 0.67 16.07
CA ARG A 20 -12.74 -0.23 15.12
C ARG A 20 -12.32 -1.69 15.32
N ARG A 21 -11.07 -1.93 15.73
CA ARG A 21 -10.58 -3.27 16.02
C ARG A 21 -11.21 -3.85 17.28
N ALA A 22 -11.38 -3.07 18.34
CA ALA A 22 -12.06 -3.51 19.55
C ALA A 22 -13.55 -3.81 19.26
N PHE A 23 -14.16 -3.04 18.35
CA PHE A 23 -15.55 -3.27 17.93
C PHE A 23 -15.71 -4.53 17.07
N ILE A 24 -14.96 -4.64 15.96
CA ILE A 24 -15.09 -5.72 14.97
C ILE A 24 -14.40 -7.00 15.46
N GLY A 25 -13.19 -6.89 16.00
CA GLY A 25 -12.29 -8.03 16.24
C GLY A 25 -11.49 -8.41 14.99
N ARG A 26 -10.20 -8.75 15.17
CA ARG A 26 -9.32 -9.16 14.05
C ARG A 26 -9.86 -10.44 13.40
N GLY A 27 -9.93 -10.44 12.06
CA GLY A 27 -10.41 -11.58 11.28
C GLY A 27 -11.93 -11.73 11.25
N ARG A 28 -12.67 -10.72 11.71
CA ARG A 28 -14.14 -10.65 11.65
C ARG A 28 -14.55 -9.47 10.78
N THR A 29 -15.85 -9.37 10.52
CA THR A 29 -16.47 -8.31 9.73
C THR A 29 -17.51 -7.57 10.54
N ILE A 30 -18.07 -6.49 9.98
CA ILE A 30 -19.21 -5.81 10.61
C ILE A 30 -20.46 -6.69 10.70
N ALA A 31 -20.55 -7.78 9.92
CA ALA A 31 -21.69 -8.69 9.97
C ALA A 31 -21.65 -9.63 11.18
N ASP A 32 -20.46 -9.88 11.72
CA ASP A 32 -20.22 -10.85 12.79
C ASP A 32 -19.27 -10.31 13.87
N ALA A 33 -19.24 -9.00 14.10
CA ALA A 33 -18.32 -8.32 15.00
C ALA A 33 -18.28 -8.90 16.44
N VAL A 34 -17.12 -8.84 17.12
CA VAL A 34 -16.94 -9.16 18.55
C VAL A 34 -17.94 -8.43 19.43
N ALA A 35 -18.26 -7.18 19.08
CA ALA A 35 -19.30 -6.43 19.75
C ALA A 35 -20.63 -7.21 19.86
N PHE A 36 -20.98 -8.07 18.91
CA PHE A 36 -22.25 -8.80 18.93
C PHE A 36 -22.21 -10.09 19.76
N ASP A 37 -21.05 -10.48 20.31
CA ASP A 37 -20.94 -11.69 21.10
C ASP A 37 -21.66 -11.54 22.47
N PRO A 38 -22.30 -12.61 22.98
CA PRO A 38 -22.97 -12.58 24.27
C PRO A 38 -22.04 -12.15 25.41
N GLY A 39 -22.46 -11.15 26.19
CA GLY A 39 -21.75 -10.71 27.40
C GLY A 39 -20.60 -9.71 27.17
N VAL A 40 -20.22 -9.42 25.92
CA VAL A 40 -19.21 -8.40 25.60
C VAL A 40 -19.76 -7.00 25.89
N ARG A 41 -18.99 -6.15 26.58
CA ARG A 41 -19.27 -4.71 26.73
C ARG A 41 -18.29 -3.89 25.89
N LEU A 42 -18.75 -2.77 25.34
CA LEU A 42 -17.84 -1.84 24.64
C LEU A 42 -16.90 -1.16 25.65
N SER A 43 -15.66 -0.88 25.25
CA SER A 43 -14.60 -0.45 26.20
C SER A 43 -14.83 0.94 26.81
N GLY A 44 -15.59 1.81 26.14
CA GLY A 44 -15.71 3.22 26.51
C GLY A 44 -14.40 4.01 26.34
N SER A 45 -13.42 3.46 25.61
CA SER A 45 -12.10 4.06 25.44
C SER A 45 -12.18 5.45 24.77
N GLN A 46 -11.32 6.36 25.22
CA GLN A 46 -11.18 7.73 24.71
C GLN A 46 -9.72 8.03 24.39
N GLY A 47 -9.46 8.95 23.47
CA GLY A 47 -8.11 9.37 23.08
C GLY A 47 -7.77 9.00 21.64
N PHE A 48 -6.48 8.91 21.35
CA PHE A 48 -6.00 8.61 20.00
C PHE A 48 -6.12 7.11 19.71
N THR A 49 -6.95 6.75 18.73
CA THR A 49 -7.03 5.40 18.15
C THR A 49 -6.29 5.35 16.81
N LEU A 50 -5.72 4.19 16.46
CA LEU A 50 -5.05 4.01 15.15
C LEU A 50 -6.05 3.69 14.03
N ASP A 51 -7.25 3.23 14.39
CA ASP A 51 -8.28 2.80 13.47
C ASP A 51 -9.65 3.20 14.04
N PRO A 52 -10.08 4.46 13.81
CA PRO A 52 -11.23 5.02 14.49
C PRO A 52 -12.57 4.43 14.04
N VAL A 53 -13.46 4.24 15.02
CA VAL A 53 -14.90 4.05 14.81
C VAL A 53 -15.68 4.97 15.75
N ALA A 54 -16.96 5.21 15.47
CA ALA A 54 -17.89 5.73 16.46
C ALA A 54 -19.04 4.73 16.60
N ALA A 55 -18.99 3.88 17.62
CA ALA A 55 -20.04 2.91 17.91
C ALA A 55 -20.73 3.25 19.23
N LEU A 56 -22.06 3.15 19.25
CA LEU A 56 -22.89 3.36 20.43
C LEU A 56 -23.80 2.16 20.64
N ARG A 57 -23.85 1.66 21.88
CA ARG A 57 -24.77 0.61 22.30
C ARG A 57 -25.66 1.11 23.41
N ARG A 58 -26.95 0.80 23.30
CA ARG A 58 -27.93 1.03 24.35
C ARG A 58 -28.80 -0.20 24.52
N GLN A 59 -28.84 -0.72 25.75
CA GLN A 59 -29.74 -1.82 26.06
C GLN A 59 -31.15 -1.29 26.22
N VAL A 60 -32.11 -1.93 25.56
CA VAL A 60 -33.50 -1.52 25.62
C VAL A 60 -34.43 -2.68 25.93
N ARG A 61 -35.39 -2.42 26.82
CA ARG A 61 -36.49 -3.36 27.11
C ARG A 61 -37.72 -2.93 26.33
N VAL A 62 -38.17 -3.80 25.43
CA VAL A 62 -39.45 -3.66 24.72
C VAL A 62 -40.48 -4.53 25.42
N PRO A 63 -41.47 -3.96 26.14
CA PRO A 63 -42.53 -4.77 26.74
C PRO A 63 -43.37 -5.46 25.65
N ALA A 64 -43.95 -6.63 25.96
CA ALA A 64 -44.81 -7.36 25.04
C ALA A 64 -45.91 -6.46 24.47
N ASN A 65 -46.11 -6.50 23.15
CA ASN A 65 -47.06 -5.67 22.39
C ASN A 65 -46.90 -4.15 22.56
N LYS A 66 -45.75 -3.67 23.10
CA LYS A 66 -45.42 -2.25 23.16
C LYS A 66 -44.31 -1.93 22.17
N LYS A 67 -44.18 -0.64 21.86
CA LYS A 67 -43.08 -0.08 21.09
C LYS A 67 -42.24 0.83 21.97
N ILE A 68 -40.97 0.93 21.63
CA ILE A 68 -40.07 1.98 22.11
C ILE A 68 -39.51 2.70 20.88
N SER A 69 -39.06 3.94 21.07
CA SER A 69 -38.43 4.72 20.01
C SER A 69 -37.04 5.15 20.48
N LEU A 70 -36.05 4.98 19.61
CA LEU A 70 -34.68 5.43 19.83
C LEU A 70 -34.34 6.45 18.74
N THR A 71 -33.78 7.58 19.14
CA THR A 71 -33.28 8.57 18.19
C THR A 71 -31.78 8.63 18.26
N PHE A 72 -31.11 8.34 17.14
CA PHE A 72 -29.67 8.52 17.00
C PHE A 72 -29.38 9.88 16.42
N TRP A 73 -28.53 10.65 17.09
CA TRP A 73 -28.13 11.98 16.69
C TRP A 73 -26.66 12.00 16.30
N THR A 74 -26.37 12.67 15.20
CA THR A 74 -25.02 13.09 14.82
C THR A 74 -25.03 14.61 14.74
N ALA A 75 -24.22 15.27 15.57
CA ALA A 75 -24.08 16.72 15.57
C ALA A 75 -22.61 17.12 15.36
N VAL A 76 -22.41 18.20 14.62
CA VAL A 76 -21.10 18.81 14.32
C VAL A 76 -21.19 20.27 14.77
N GLY A 77 -20.12 20.76 15.41
CA GLY A 77 -19.99 22.14 15.88
C GLY A 77 -18.52 22.56 15.77
N ALA A 78 -18.25 23.85 15.72
CA ALA A 78 -16.89 24.37 15.55
C ALA A 78 -15.99 24.10 16.77
N ASN A 79 -16.61 23.91 17.95
CA ASN A 79 -15.92 23.64 19.20
C ASN A 79 -16.82 22.81 20.13
N ARG A 80 -16.28 22.44 21.30
CA ARG A 80 -16.99 21.62 22.28
C ARG A 80 -18.22 22.30 22.86
N ALA A 81 -18.16 23.61 23.11
CA ALA A 81 -19.28 24.35 23.71
C ALA A 81 -20.52 24.35 22.80
N GLU A 82 -20.34 24.57 21.50
CA GLU A 82 -21.43 24.47 20.51
C GLU A 82 -22.04 23.07 20.44
N LEU A 83 -21.22 22.03 20.57
CA LEU A 83 -21.70 20.65 20.61
C LEU A 83 -22.52 20.38 21.88
N ASP A 84 -22.05 20.84 23.04
CA ASP A 84 -22.77 20.67 24.30
C ASP A 84 -24.11 21.42 24.29
N GLU A 85 -24.16 22.63 23.72
CA GLU A 85 -25.42 23.36 23.49
C GLU A 85 -26.35 22.60 22.53
N ALA A 86 -25.81 22.07 21.43
CA ALA A 86 -26.58 21.26 20.49
C ALA A 86 -27.14 19.99 21.16
N ILE A 87 -26.35 19.28 21.97
CA ILE A 87 -26.81 18.11 22.73
C ILE A 87 -27.90 18.52 23.70
N ALA A 88 -27.70 19.54 24.54
CA ALA A 88 -28.69 20.00 25.52
C ALA A 88 -30.04 20.35 24.86
N ARG A 89 -30.00 20.96 23.67
CA ARG A 89 -31.20 21.27 22.88
C ARG A 89 -31.89 20.02 22.31
N LEU A 90 -31.12 19.00 21.95
CA LEU A 90 -31.59 17.79 21.25
C LEU A 90 -31.91 16.62 22.19
N ASP A 91 -31.42 16.64 23.43
CA ASP A 91 -31.62 15.64 24.49
C ASP A 91 -33.01 15.74 25.16
N HIS A 92 -34.04 15.91 24.34
CA HIS A 92 -35.44 15.92 24.75
C HIS A 92 -36.26 15.03 23.82
N GLN A 93 -37.25 14.32 24.37
CA GLN A 93 -38.08 13.35 23.63
C GLN A 93 -38.79 13.96 22.42
N GLU A 94 -39.17 15.24 22.47
CA GLU A 94 -39.87 15.94 21.39
C GLU A 94 -38.92 16.53 20.33
N SER A 95 -37.62 16.60 20.62
CA SER A 95 -36.65 17.26 19.73
C SER A 95 -36.55 16.57 18.37
N PHE A 96 -36.66 15.24 18.31
CA PHE A 96 -36.70 14.54 17.02
C PHE A 96 -37.90 14.94 16.18
N ALA A 97 -39.10 14.93 16.75
CA ALA A 97 -40.32 15.31 16.03
C ALA A 97 -40.23 16.75 15.52
N ARG A 98 -39.71 17.67 16.34
CA ARG A 98 -39.48 19.07 15.95
C ARG A 98 -38.44 19.20 14.84
N GLN A 99 -37.29 18.54 14.95
CA GLN A 99 -36.24 18.59 13.92
C GLN A 99 -36.68 17.90 12.62
N ALA A 100 -37.39 16.78 12.72
CA ALA A 100 -37.98 16.10 11.57
C ALA A 100 -39.01 17.00 10.88
N MET A 101 -39.85 17.73 11.63
CA MET A 101 -40.79 18.69 11.07
C MET A 101 -40.07 19.87 10.41
N LEU A 102 -39.01 20.41 11.01
CA LEU A 102 -38.20 21.47 10.40
C LEU A 102 -37.50 21.00 9.13
N ALA A 103 -36.90 19.80 9.15
CA ALA A 103 -36.27 19.19 8.00
C ALA A 103 -37.30 18.88 6.89
N TRP A 104 -38.48 18.41 7.26
CA TRP A 104 -39.61 18.20 6.37
C TRP A 104 -40.07 19.50 5.73
N THR A 105 -40.33 20.55 6.52
CA THR A 105 -40.72 21.88 6.03
C THR A 105 -39.63 22.46 5.13
N ARG A 106 -38.36 22.39 5.52
CA ARG A 106 -37.23 22.82 4.68
C ARG A 106 -37.18 22.02 3.38
N SER A 107 -37.35 20.71 3.44
CA SER A 107 -37.40 19.84 2.27
C SER A 107 -38.57 20.22 1.34
N GLN A 108 -39.76 20.50 1.89
CA GLN A 108 -40.91 20.96 1.12
C GLN A 108 -40.66 22.32 0.47
N VAL A 109 -40.09 23.27 1.22
CA VAL A 109 -39.73 24.61 0.71
C VAL A 109 -38.71 24.48 -0.42
N GLN A 110 -37.64 23.70 -0.24
CA GLN A 110 -36.65 23.42 -1.27
C GLN A 110 -37.26 22.75 -2.51
N THR A 111 -38.11 21.73 -2.31
CA THR A 111 -38.76 21.00 -3.41
C THR A 111 -39.72 21.91 -4.18
N ARG A 112 -40.45 22.81 -3.49
CA ARG A 112 -41.28 23.86 -4.12
C ARG A 112 -40.46 24.89 -4.88
N HIS A 113 -39.32 25.36 -4.34
CA HIS A 113 -38.42 26.26 -5.06
C HIS A 113 -37.88 25.64 -6.36
N LEU A 114 -37.70 24.32 -6.38
CA LEU A 114 -37.29 23.56 -7.56
C LEU A 114 -38.46 23.19 -8.49
N GLY A 115 -39.70 23.53 -8.14
CA GLY A 115 -40.89 23.20 -8.93
C GLY A 115 -41.15 21.69 -9.02
N LEU A 116 -40.86 20.96 -7.94
CA LEU A 116 -41.07 19.51 -7.82
C LEU A 116 -42.20 19.20 -6.83
N SER A 117 -42.94 18.12 -7.07
CA SER A 117 -43.85 17.55 -6.08
C SER A 117 -43.11 16.59 -5.14
N LEU A 118 -43.76 16.16 -4.05
CA LEU A 118 -43.20 15.11 -3.17
C LEU A 118 -43.07 13.76 -3.89
N THR A 119 -44.00 13.46 -4.80
CA THR A 119 -43.94 12.28 -5.67
C THR A 119 -42.73 12.35 -6.60
N ASP A 120 -42.47 13.51 -7.20
CA ASP A 120 -41.28 13.72 -8.03
C ASP A 120 -40.00 13.50 -7.20
N ALA A 121 -39.91 14.08 -6.00
CA ALA A 121 -38.75 13.90 -5.14
C ALA A 121 -38.49 12.41 -4.80
N ALA A 122 -39.53 11.63 -4.49
CA ALA A 122 -39.40 10.20 -4.25
C ALA A 122 -38.93 9.45 -5.51
N ASN A 123 -39.46 9.81 -6.67
CA ASN A 123 -39.07 9.17 -7.93
C ASN A 123 -37.64 9.58 -8.38
N VAL A 124 -37.19 10.79 -8.08
CA VAL A 124 -35.79 11.20 -8.29
C VAL A 124 -34.84 10.39 -7.40
N GLN A 125 -35.23 10.05 -6.17
CA GLN A 125 -34.43 9.17 -5.33
C GLN A 125 -34.30 7.75 -5.92
N LYS A 126 -35.34 7.25 -6.61
CA LYS A 126 -35.24 6.00 -7.38
C LYS A 126 -34.26 6.14 -8.54
N LEU A 127 -34.31 7.24 -9.30
CA LEU A 127 -33.33 7.53 -10.36
C LEU A 127 -31.89 7.58 -9.80
N ALA A 128 -31.69 8.26 -8.67
CA ALA A 128 -30.39 8.38 -8.00
C ALA A 128 -29.79 7.01 -7.65
N ARG A 129 -30.63 6.04 -7.21
CA ARG A 129 -30.18 4.66 -6.96
C ARG A 129 -29.47 4.07 -8.18
N TYR A 130 -30.03 4.21 -9.38
CA TYR A 130 -29.48 3.63 -10.61
C TYR A 130 -28.22 4.33 -11.11
N LEU A 131 -28.03 5.60 -10.74
CA LEU A 131 -26.80 6.33 -10.99
C LEU A 131 -25.68 5.92 -10.01
N ILE A 132 -26.02 5.48 -8.79
CA ILE A 132 -25.05 4.97 -7.81
C ILE A 132 -24.72 3.49 -8.07
N TYR A 133 -25.76 2.69 -8.27
CA TYR A 133 -25.72 1.25 -8.53
C TYR A 133 -26.29 0.99 -9.93
N PRO A 134 -25.43 0.94 -10.97
CA PRO A 134 -25.88 0.75 -12.34
C PRO A 134 -26.74 -0.51 -12.47
N ASP A 135 -27.79 -0.41 -13.29
CA ASP A 135 -28.71 -1.51 -13.58
C ASP A 135 -28.68 -1.83 -15.08
N PRO A 136 -28.58 -3.11 -15.48
CA PRO A 136 -28.50 -3.50 -16.89
C PRO A 136 -29.67 -3.01 -17.75
N PHE A 137 -30.88 -2.87 -17.18
CA PHE A 137 -32.09 -2.48 -17.93
C PHE A 137 -32.22 -0.97 -18.17
N LEU A 138 -31.38 -0.16 -17.53
CA LEU A 138 -31.30 1.29 -17.75
C LEU A 138 -30.04 1.71 -18.52
N ARG A 139 -29.20 0.75 -18.90
CA ARG A 139 -28.02 0.96 -19.74
C ARG A 139 -28.28 0.43 -21.16
N LEU A 140 -27.29 0.62 -22.03
CA LEU A 140 -27.28 -0.08 -23.31
C LEU A 140 -27.15 -1.61 -23.09
N PRO A 141 -27.65 -2.43 -24.04
CA PRO A 141 -27.42 -3.87 -24.03
C PRO A 141 -25.92 -4.22 -23.99
N ALA A 142 -25.57 -5.34 -23.36
CA ALA A 142 -24.19 -5.77 -23.13
C ALA A 142 -23.30 -5.74 -24.39
N GLU A 143 -23.80 -6.24 -25.52
CA GLU A 143 -23.06 -6.24 -26.80
C GLU A 143 -22.76 -4.82 -27.31
N SER A 144 -23.69 -3.88 -27.07
CA SER A 144 -23.52 -2.48 -27.46
C SER A 144 -22.51 -1.77 -26.55
N ILE A 145 -22.50 -2.09 -25.25
CA ILE A 145 -21.46 -1.60 -24.33
C ILE A 145 -20.09 -2.15 -24.75
N ALA A 146 -19.97 -3.47 -24.95
CA ALA A 146 -18.71 -4.13 -25.29
C ALA A 146 -18.10 -3.61 -26.60
N SER A 147 -18.92 -3.35 -27.62
CA SER A 147 -18.46 -2.82 -28.91
C SER A 147 -18.36 -1.30 -28.98
N GLY A 148 -19.02 -0.58 -28.08
CA GLY A 148 -19.13 0.88 -28.11
C GLY A 148 -18.24 1.63 -27.11
N LEU A 149 -17.73 0.97 -26.07
CA LEU A 149 -16.93 1.60 -25.03
C LEU A 149 -15.51 1.92 -25.54
N GLY A 150 -15.21 3.21 -25.70
CA GLY A 150 -13.87 3.74 -25.99
C GLY A 150 -13.18 4.33 -24.76
N ARG A 151 -12.08 5.07 -25.00
CA ARG A 151 -11.30 5.75 -23.95
C ARG A 151 -12.08 6.90 -23.35
N GLN A 152 -11.87 7.19 -22.05
CA GLN A 152 -12.47 8.35 -21.39
C GLN A 152 -12.21 9.66 -22.15
N SER A 153 -11.00 9.84 -22.68
CA SER A 153 -10.62 11.03 -23.44
C SER A 153 -11.42 11.26 -24.72
N SER A 154 -12.12 10.25 -25.24
CA SER A 154 -13.03 10.41 -26.38
C SER A 154 -14.22 11.33 -26.05
N LEU A 155 -14.52 11.57 -24.77
CA LEU A 155 -15.59 12.49 -24.38
C LEU A 155 -15.17 13.96 -24.37
N TRP A 156 -13.87 14.25 -24.26
CA TRP A 156 -13.34 15.60 -24.06
C TRP A 156 -13.65 16.60 -25.20
N PRO A 157 -13.76 16.22 -26.49
CA PRO A 157 -14.22 17.12 -27.55
C PRO A 157 -15.63 17.69 -27.30
N THR A 158 -16.42 17.06 -26.44
CA THR A 158 -17.76 17.52 -26.02
C THR A 158 -17.76 18.27 -24.68
N SER A 159 -16.57 18.53 -24.12
CA SER A 159 -16.34 19.13 -22.80
C SER A 159 -16.80 18.29 -21.61
N ILE A 160 -17.13 17.02 -21.83
CA ILE A 160 -17.50 16.06 -20.78
C ILE A 160 -16.22 15.38 -20.28
N SER A 161 -15.91 15.48 -18.98
CA SER A 161 -14.67 14.88 -18.44
C SER A 161 -14.74 13.35 -18.36
N GLY A 162 -15.92 12.81 -18.03
CA GLY A 162 -16.15 11.38 -17.84
C GLY A 162 -15.92 10.87 -16.41
N ASP A 163 -15.59 11.75 -15.46
CA ASP A 163 -15.27 11.34 -14.08
C ASP A 163 -16.51 11.06 -13.22
N PHE A 164 -17.67 11.60 -13.63
CA PHE A 164 -18.91 11.51 -12.87
C PHE A 164 -19.90 10.53 -13.52
N PRO A 165 -20.83 9.95 -12.73
CA PRO A 165 -21.96 9.19 -13.26
C PRO A 165 -22.73 10.00 -14.32
N ILE A 166 -22.90 9.44 -15.51
CA ILE A 166 -23.63 10.11 -16.60
C ILE A 166 -25.09 9.67 -16.60
N PHE A 167 -25.99 10.65 -16.53
CA PHE A 167 -27.42 10.52 -16.85
C PHE A 167 -27.66 11.09 -18.25
N LEU A 168 -28.03 10.24 -19.20
CA LEU A 168 -28.15 10.60 -20.61
C LEU A 168 -29.61 10.55 -21.08
N VAL A 169 -30.06 11.62 -21.74
CA VAL A 169 -31.37 11.71 -22.39
C VAL A 169 -31.19 12.00 -23.88
N ARG A 170 -31.74 11.13 -24.73
CA ARG A 170 -31.74 11.25 -26.19
C ARG A 170 -33.07 11.86 -26.64
N ILE A 171 -33.01 12.96 -27.39
CA ILE A 171 -34.18 13.69 -27.89
C ILE A 171 -34.09 13.88 -29.41
N GLY A 172 -35.22 13.72 -30.09
CA GLY A 172 -35.30 13.90 -31.55
C GLY A 172 -36.51 14.70 -32.03
N ASP A 173 -37.32 15.22 -31.09
CA ASP A 173 -38.54 15.99 -31.38
C ASP A 173 -38.71 17.12 -30.35
N VAL A 174 -39.20 18.28 -30.81
CA VAL A 174 -39.51 19.45 -29.97
C VAL A 174 -40.69 19.18 -29.03
N ALA A 175 -41.60 18.29 -29.41
CA ALA A 175 -42.74 17.89 -28.57
C ALA A 175 -42.31 17.28 -27.21
N ASP A 176 -41.08 16.74 -27.15
CA ASP A 176 -40.55 16.04 -25.98
C ASP A 176 -39.74 16.94 -25.03
N LEU A 177 -39.64 18.25 -25.28
CA LEU A 177 -38.80 19.17 -24.49
C LEU A 177 -39.14 19.20 -22.99
N GLU A 178 -40.39 18.95 -22.61
CA GLU A 178 -40.79 18.91 -21.19
C GLU A 178 -40.08 17.77 -20.42
N ILE A 179 -39.76 16.65 -21.09
CA ILE A 179 -39.01 15.54 -20.49
C ILE A 179 -37.57 16.01 -20.15
N VAL A 180 -36.95 16.80 -21.02
CA VAL A 180 -35.62 17.38 -20.78
C VAL A 180 -35.68 18.42 -19.65
N ALA A 181 -36.70 19.28 -19.64
CA ALA A 181 -36.91 20.24 -18.56
C ALA A 181 -37.14 19.55 -17.21
N GLN A 182 -37.84 18.41 -17.19
CA GLN A 182 -38.01 17.58 -16.01
C GLN A 182 -36.69 16.97 -15.53
N ALA A 183 -35.89 16.39 -16.44
CA ALA A 183 -34.57 15.84 -16.11
C ALA A 183 -33.61 16.89 -15.52
N LEU A 184 -33.63 18.13 -16.03
CA LEU A 184 -32.83 19.24 -15.48
C LEU A 184 -33.21 19.57 -14.03
N ARG A 185 -34.52 19.57 -13.70
CA ARG A 185 -34.98 19.74 -12.30
C ARG A 185 -34.52 18.61 -11.40
N PHE A 186 -34.48 17.38 -11.92
CA PHE A 186 -34.01 16.21 -11.18
C PHE A 186 -32.51 16.26 -10.90
N GLN A 187 -31.72 16.68 -11.89
CA GLN A 187 -30.29 16.93 -11.73
C GLN A 187 -30.04 18.00 -10.66
N GLU A 188 -30.82 19.09 -10.70
CA GLU A 188 -30.73 20.16 -9.70
C GLU A 188 -31.07 19.68 -8.29
N TYR A 189 -32.13 18.87 -8.15
CA TYR A 189 -32.50 18.25 -6.88
C TYR A 189 -31.39 17.36 -6.32
N MET A 190 -30.79 16.48 -7.14
CA MET A 190 -29.70 15.61 -6.72
C MET A 190 -28.47 16.42 -6.28
N ARG A 191 -28.09 17.44 -7.06
CA ARG A 191 -26.99 18.34 -6.71
C ARG A 191 -27.23 19.09 -5.41
N ALA A 192 -28.45 19.61 -5.19
CA ALA A 192 -28.83 20.27 -3.93
C ALA A 192 -28.74 19.33 -2.70
N ARG A 193 -28.66 18.01 -2.93
CA ARG A 193 -28.44 16.98 -1.91
C ARG A 193 -27.02 16.42 -1.88
N GLY A 194 -26.08 17.03 -2.60
CA GLY A 194 -24.67 16.64 -2.61
C GLY A 194 -24.32 15.51 -3.59
N MET A 195 -25.25 15.08 -4.45
CA MET A 195 -24.99 14.07 -5.48
C MET A 195 -24.62 14.75 -6.80
N MET A 196 -23.34 14.67 -7.17
CA MET A 196 -22.82 15.21 -8.42
C MET A 196 -22.92 14.16 -9.53
N ILE A 197 -23.54 14.56 -10.64
CA ILE A 197 -23.72 13.76 -11.85
C ILE A 197 -23.55 14.64 -13.08
N ASP A 198 -23.10 14.06 -14.18
CA ASP A 198 -23.11 14.71 -15.49
C ASP A 198 -24.44 14.42 -16.18
N PHE A 199 -25.24 15.45 -16.44
CA PHE A 199 -26.48 15.32 -17.19
C PHE A 199 -26.24 15.71 -18.65
N VAL A 200 -26.48 14.77 -19.57
CA VAL A 200 -26.17 14.93 -20.98
C VAL A 200 -27.44 14.78 -21.81
N VAL A 201 -27.77 15.80 -22.59
CA VAL A 201 -28.85 15.78 -23.58
C VAL A 201 -28.22 15.62 -24.96
N VAL A 202 -28.57 14.55 -25.65
CA VAL A 202 -28.12 14.29 -27.03
C VAL A 202 -29.26 14.60 -27.99
N ASN A 203 -29.07 15.62 -28.85
CA ASN A 203 -29.98 15.92 -29.94
C ASN A 203 -29.68 15.02 -31.15
N GLU A 204 -30.63 14.15 -31.49
CA GLU A 204 -30.57 13.17 -32.59
C GLU A 204 -31.47 13.53 -33.77
N GLN A 205 -32.01 14.75 -33.80
CA GLN A 205 -32.84 15.21 -34.91
C GLN A 205 -32.03 15.31 -36.21
N ALA A 206 -32.66 14.98 -37.35
CA ALA A 206 -32.04 15.06 -38.67
C ALA A 206 -31.58 16.50 -39.02
N SER A 207 -30.47 16.62 -39.76
CA SER A 207 -29.73 17.88 -39.99
C SER A 207 -30.55 19.03 -40.57
N SER A 208 -31.66 18.77 -41.26
CA SER A 208 -32.52 19.80 -41.86
C SER A 208 -33.34 20.62 -40.84
N TYR A 209 -33.55 20.11 -39.63
CA TYR A 209 -34.35 20.78 -38.58
C TYR A 209 -33.62 20.90 -37.23
N VAL A 210 -32.38 20.41 -37.15
CA VAL A 210 -31.62 20.25 -35.90
C VAL A 210 -31.37 21.57 -35.15
N GLN A 211 -31.33 22.72 -35.85
CA GLN A 211 -30.98 24.01 -35.26
C GLN A 211 -32.05 24.54 -34.29
N ASP A 212 -33.33 24.33 -34.58
CA ASP A 212 -34.42 24.87 -33.74
C ASP A 212 -34.54 24.09 -32.43
N LEU A 213 -34.51 22.76 -32.50
CA LEU A 213 -34.48 21.91 -31.32
C LEU A 213 -33.22 22.14 -30.50
N GLN A 214 -32.06 22.29 -31.15
CA GLN A 214 -30.80 22.55 -30.46
C GLN A 214 -30.88 23.86 -29.67
N ARG A 215 -31.33 24.95 -30.29
CA ARG A 215 -31.49 26.24 -29.59
C ARG A 215 -32.42 26.14 -28.40
N ALA A 216 -33.51 25.37 -28.51
CA ALA A 216 -34.44 25.16 -27.40
C ALA A 216 -33.80 24.36 -26.25
N VAL A 217 -33.07 23.29 -26.56
CA VAL A 217 -32.33 22.49 -25.56
C VAL A 217 -31.22 23.32 -24.89
N GLU A 218 -30.45 24.07 -25.67
CA GLU A 218 -29.40 24.97 -25.15
C GLU A 218 -30.01 26.02 -24.23
N THR A 219 -31.12 26.65 -24.63
CA THR A 219 -31.83 27.64 -23.81
C THR A 219 -32.28 27.03 -22.47
N LEU A 220 -32.83 25.81 -22.47
CA LEU A 220 -33.19 25.11 -21.22
C LEU A 220 -31.96 24.82 -20.35
N CYS A 221 -30.88 24.34 -20.95
CA CYS A 221 -29.64 24.00 -20.25
C CYS A 221 -28.95 25.25 -19.68
N GLU A 222 -28.86 26.34 -20.43
CA GLU A 222 -28.29 27.63 -19.99
C GLU A 222 -29.11 28.24 -18.87
N ASN A 223 -30.45 28.27 -19.01
CA ASN A 223 -31.32 28.73 -17.94
C ASN A 223 -31.14 27.91 -16.66
N SER A 224 -30.96 26.59 -16.77
CA SER A 224 -30.62 25.75 -15.64
C SER A 224 -29.23 26.08 -15.08
N ARG A 225 -28.20 26.30 -15.91
CA ARG A 225 -26.85 26.72 -15.45
C ARG A 225 -26.88 28.04 -14.68
N LEU A 226 -27.75 28.98 -15.08
CA LEU A 226 -27.88 30.30 -14.47
C LEU A 226 -28.66 30.29 -13.13
N ARG A 227 -29.57 29.33 -12.93
CA ARG A 227 -30.28 29.13 -11.65
C ARG A 227 -29.33 28.51 -10.62
N GLY A 228 -29.39 28.95 -9.35
CA GLY A 228 -28.67 28.30 -8.24
C GLY A 228 -27.15 28.53 -8.16
N ARG A 229 -26.67 29.74 -8.49
CA ARG A 229 -25.25 30.16 -8.36
C ARG A 229 -24.65 30.02 -6.95
N GLU A 230 -25.50 29.88 -5.93
CA GLU A 230 -25.13 29.71 -4.53
C GLU A 230 -24.32 28.41 -4.26
N LEU A 231 -24.34 27.44 -5.18
CA LEU A 231 -23.64 26.15 -5.07
C LEU A 231 -22.40 26.03 -6.00
N GLY A 232 -21.83 27.16 -6.45
CA GLY A 232 -20.63 27.21 -7.32
C GLY A 232 -20.91 27.01 -8.83
N PRO A 233 -19.87 26.97 -9.70
CA PRO A 233 -20.03 26.86 -11.15
C PRO A 233 -20.81 25.60 -11.58
N ARG A 234 -21.67 25.69 -12.60
CA ARG A 234 -22.45 24.55 -13.16
C ARG A 234 -21.79 23.95 -14.42
N GLN A 235 -20.69 23.22 -14.24
CA GLN A 235 -19.94 22.54 -15.30
C GLN A 235 -20.48 21.15 -15.70
N HIS A 236 -21.61 20.68 -15.15
CA HIS A 236 -22.10 19.27 -15.24
C HIS A 236 -23.40 19.07 -16.03
N ILE A 237 -23.78 20.02 -16.87
CA ILE A 237 -24.92 19.90 -17.78
C ILE A 237 -24.34 20.00 -19.19
N PHE A 238 -24.74 19.15 -20.12
CA PHE A 238 -24.18 19.13 -21.46
C PHE A 238 -25.30 18.97 -22.48
N ALA A 239 -25.34 19.86 -23.46
CA ALA A 239 -26.22 19.76 -24.62
C ALA A 239 -25.31 19.49 -25.82
N VAL A 240 -25.40 18.29 -26.37
CA VAL A 240 -24.51 17.84 -27.45
C VAL A 240 -25.32 17.41 -28.66
N ARG A 241 -24.73 17.55 -29.84
CA ARG A 241 -25.36 17.26 -31.12
C ARG A 241 -24.81 15.98 -31.71
N ARG A 242 -25.69 15.06 -32.08
CA ARG A 242 -25.29 13.78 -32.70
C ARG A 242 -24.53 13.98 -34.00
N ASP A 243 -24.91 14.94 -34.83
CA ASP A 243 -24.31 15.19 -36.14
C ASP A 243 -22.92 15.84 -36.09
N LEU A 244 -22.52 16.39 -34.93
CA LEU A 244 -21.19 16.95 -34.69
C LEU A 244 -20.25 15.98 -33.93
N MET A 245 -20.78 14.87 -33.43
CA MET A 245 -19.99 13.83 -32.77
C MET A 245 -19.56 12.77 -33.78
N ASP A 246 -18.28 12.40 -33.73
CA ASP A 246 -17.83 11.20 -34.42
C ASP A 246 -18.46 9.93 -33.80
N GLU A 247 -18.44 8.84 -34.56
CA GLU A 247 -19.05 7.58 -34.12
C GLU A 247 -18.45 7.04 -32.82
N PRO A 248 -17.12 7.03 -32.62
CA PRO A 248 -16.51 6.56 -31.37
C PRO A 248 -16.93 7.36 -30.14
N THR A 249 -16.99 8.70 -30.24
CA THR A 249 -17.41 9.58 -29.14
C THR A 249 -18.85 9.28 -28.74
N TYR A 250 -19.75 9.21 -29.72
CA TYR A 250 -21.16 8.94 -29.46
C TYR A 250 -21.38 7.56 -28.83
N LYS A 251 -20.74 6.52 -29.36
CA LYS A 251 -20.84 5.16 -28.79
C LYS A 251 -20.26 5.08 -27.37
N THR A 252 -19.13 5.76 -27.12
CA THR A 252 -18.50 5.78 -25.79
C THR A 252 -19.42 6.47 -24.78
N LEU A 253 -19.99 7.61 -25.14
CA LEU A 253 -20.92 8.38 -24.31
C LEU A 253 -22.14 7.54 -23.90
N LEU A 254 -22.76 6.81 -24.84
CA LEU A 254 -23.88 5.94 -24.52
C LEU A 254 -23.46 4.73 -23.67
N SER A 255 -22.29 4.15 -23.94
CA SER A 255 -21.83 2.92 -23.26
C SER A 255 -21.44 3.17 -21.81
N VAL A 256 -20.82 4.32 -21.50
CA VAL A 256 -20.41 4.66 -20.13
C VAL A 256 -21.57 5.20 -19.28
N ALA A 257 -22.63 5.73 -19.91
CA ALA A 257 -23.78 6.23 -19.19
C ALA A 257 -24.45 5.13 -18.34
N ARG A 258 -24.75 5.49 -17.09
CA ARG A 258 -25.37 4.57 -16.11
C ARG A 258 -26.89 4.54 -16.26
N VAL A 259 -27.47 5.61 -16.82
CA VAL A 259 -28.87 5.70 -17.20
C VAL A 259 -28.95 6.33 -18.58
N VAL A 260 -29.54 5.61 -19.54
CA VAL A 260 -29.73 6.02 -20.93
C VAL A 260 -31.22 5.98 -21.25
N LEU A 261 -31.82 7.14 -21.45
CA LEU A 261 -33.24 7.26 -21.79
C LEU A 261 -33.42 7.85 -23.18
N HIS A 262 -34.51 7.48 -23.84
CA HIS A 262 -34.94 8.10 -25.08
C HIS A 262 -36.34 8.68 -24.91
N THR A 263 -36.56 9.93 -25.31
CA THR A 263 -37.84 10.62 -25.07
C THR A 263 -39.04 9.95 -25.74
N ARG A 264 -38.86 9.42 -26.96
CA ARG A 264 -39.86 8.59 -27.67
C ARG A 264 -40.35 7.35 -26.91
N ASN A 265 -39.65 6.90 -25.87
CA ASN A 265 -40.06 5.75 -25.08
C ASN A 265 -41.00 6.12 -23.92
N GLY A 266 -41.50 7.36 -23.86
CA GLY A 266 -42.37 7.84 -22.78
C GLY A 266 -41.62 8.66 -21.75
N THR A 267 -42.28 8.97 -20.64
CA THR A 267 -41.66 9.80 -19.59
C THR A 267 -40.47 9.08 -18.95
N ILE A 268 -39.68 9.82 -18.16
CA ILE A 268 -38.55 9.25 -17.41
C ILE A 268 -39.03 8.08 -16.55
N PHE A 269 -40.13 8.25 -15.81
CA PHE A 269 -40.58 7.23 -14.86
C PHE A 269 -41.27 6.04 -15.51
N ASP A 270 -41.95 6.20 -16.66
CA ASP A 270 -42.45 5.06 -17.43
C ASP A 270 -41.29 4.12 -17.82
N GLN A 271 -40.14 4.69 -18.17
CA GLN A 271 -38.95 3.93 -18.51
C GLN A 271 -38.35 3.23 -17.28
N LEU A 272 -38.30 3.90 -16.12
CA LEU A 272 -37.83 3.30 -14.87
C LEU A 272 -38.72 2.14 -14.40
N GLU A 273 -40.05 2.30 -14.45
CA GLU A 273 -40.99 1.25 -14.03
C GLU A 273 -40.92 0.01 -14.92
N ARG A 274 -40.73 0.21 -16.23
CA ARG A 274 -40.48 -0.91 -17.15
C ARG A 274 -39.17 -1.63 -16.85
N ALA A 275 -38.10 -0.89 -16.54
CA ALA A 275 -36.83 -1.49 -16.14
C ALA A 275 -36.97 -2.31 -14.84
N GLU A 276 -37.68 -1.78 -13.83
CA GLU A 276 -37.96 -2.50 -12.58
C GLU A 276 -38.78 -3.78 -12.81
N THR A 277 -39.79 -3.70 -13.68
CA THR A 277 -40.61 -4.86 -14.06
C THR A 277 -39.78 -5.92 -14.78
N ALA A 278 -38.93 -5.51 -15.72
CA ALA A 278 -38.05 -6.42 -16.45
C ALA A 278 -37.03 -7.08 -15.53
N ALA A 279 -36.43 -6.34 -14.59
CA ALA A 279 -35.52 -6.88 -13.59
C ALA A 279 -36.18 -7.92 -12.68
N LEU A 280 -37.43 -7.68 -12.26
CA LEU A 280 -38.21 -8.65 -11.49
C LEU A 280 -38.50 -9.91 -12.30
N GLN A 281 -38.92 -9.78 -13.56
CA GLN A 281 -39.18 -10.91 -14.44
C GLN A 281 -37.92 -11.75 -14.71
N ALA A 282 -36.79 -11.10 -14.96
CA ALA A 282 -35.50 -11.78 -15.17
C ALA A 282 -35.08 -12.56 -13.92
N ARG A 283 -35.24 -11.98 -12.74
CA ARG A 283 -34.98 -12.66 -11.47
C ARG A 283 -35.91 -13.87 -11.27
N ASP A 284 -37.19 -13.71 -11.53
CA ASP A 284 -38.17 -14.78 -11.35
C ASP A 284 -37.94 -15.92 -12.37
N ALA A 285 -37.49 -15.60 -13.59
CA ALA A 285 -37.09 -16.59 -14.59
C ALA A 285 -35.82 -17.38 -14.18
N LEU A 286 -34.82 -16.72 -13.59
CA LEU A 286 -33.64 -17.38 -13.04
C LEU A 286 -34.02 -18.38 -11.93
N LEU A 287 -34.90 -17.98 -11.02
CA LEU A 287 -35.40 -18.86 -9.95
C LEU A 287 -36.17 -20.07 -10.50
N GLN A 288 -36.86 -19.93 -11.64
CA GLN A 288 -37.57 -21.04 -12.29
C GLN A 288 -36.62 -21.97 -13.06
N ALA A 289 -35.57 -21.44 -13.69
CA ALA A 289 -34.57 -22.21 -14.43
C ALA A 289 -33.71 -23.11 -13.52
N GLU A 290 -33.56 -22.77 -12.25
CA GLU A 290 -32.84 -23.56 -11.24
C GLU A 290 -33.56 -24.85 -10.79
N GLY A 291 -34.73 -25.18 -11.34
CA GLY A 291 -35.33 -26.52 -11.26
C GLY A 291 -35.65 -27.02 -9.85
N GLY A 292 -36.71 -26.51 -9.23
CA GLY A 292 -37.33 -27.12 -8.05
C GLY A 292 -38.59 -26.40 -7.59
N SER A 293 -39.58 -27.13 -7.05
CA SER A 293 -40.72 -26.59 -6.29
C SER A 293 -40.27 -25.47 -5.35
N PRO A 294 -41.14 -24.50 -4.96
CA PRO A 294 -40.76 -23.46 -4.02
C PRO A 294 -40.14 -24.13 -2.81
N ARG A 295 -38.80 -24.06 -2.72
CA ARG A 295 -38.08 -24.46 -1.52
C ARG A 295 -38.76 -23.63 -0.44
N GLU A 296 -39.33 -24.28 0.58
CA GLU A 296 -39.56 -23.59 1.85
C GLU A 296 -38.34 -22.70 2.07
N PRO A 297 -38.51 -21.40 2.38
CA PRO A 297 -37.37 -20.50 2.53
C PRO A 297 -36.35 -21.24 3.36
N SER A 298 -35.26 -21.65 2.71
CA SER A 298 -34.21 -22.41 3.40
C SER A 298 -33.95 -21.59 4.65
N PRO A 299 -34.08 -22.17 5.87
CA PRO A 299 -33.82 -21.41 7.07
C PRO A 299 -32.51 -20.68 6.81
N PRO A 300 -32.45 -19.34 7.05
CA PRO A 300 -31.30 -18.54 6.68
C PRO A 300 -30.07 -19.36 7.06
N LEU A 301 -29.24 -19.70 6.06
CA LEU A 301 -28.04 -20.51 6.25
C LEU A 301 -27.44 -20.00 7.56
N PRO A 302 -27.27 -20.87 8.59
CA PRO A 302 -26.98 -20.39 9.92
C PRO A 302 -25.82 -19.42 9.79
N LEU A 303 -26.06 -18.17 10.18
CA LEU A 303 -24.99 -17.20 10.36
C LEU A 303 -23.86 -17.96 11.05
N PRO A 304 -22.61 -17.83 10.59
CA PRO A 304 -21.50 -18.60 11.13
C PRO A 304 -21.64 -18.64 12.65
N VAL A 305 -21.69 -19.87 13.20
CA VAL A 305 -21.93 -20.12 14.62
C VAL A 305 -21.14 -19.08 15.42
N PRO A 306 -21.77 -18.32 16.34
CA PRO A 306 -21.10 -17.28 17.11
C PRO A 306 -19.78 -17.81 17.65
N ALA A 307 -18.70 -17.02 17.58
CA ALA A 307 -17.38 -17.47 18.01
C ALA A 307 -17.39 -18.08 19.43
N SER A 308 -18.31 -17.60 20.29
CA SER A 308 -18.59 -18.12 21.64
C SER A 308 -19.07 -19.59 21.73
N GLN A 309 -19.50 -20.22 20.63
CA GLN A 309 -19.96 -21.61 20.58
C GLN A 309 -19.01 -22.53 19.79
N ALA A 310 -17.96 -22.01 19.17
CA ALA A 310 -16.90 -22.82 18.55
C ALA A 310 -15.83 -23.16 19.60
N GLY A 311 -15.33 -24.41 19.59
CA GLY A 311 -14.38 -24.90 20.58
C GLY A 311 -13.17 -23.98 20.81
N ALA A 312 -12.58 -24.08 22.01
CA ALA A 312 -11.47 -23.25 22.47
C ALA A 312 -10.39 -23.04 21.40
N ASP A 313 -9.85 -21.83 21.29
CA ASP A 313 -8.68 -21.53 20.48
C ASP A 313 -7.53 -22.46 20.89
N ILE A 314 -7.29 -23.49 20.07
CA ILE A 314 -6.23 -24.47 20.33
C ILE A 314 -4.91 -23.83 19.93
N ALA A 315 -3.94 -23.75 20.84
CA ALA A 315 -2.60 -23.28 20.50
C ALA A 315 -2.02 -24.11 19.34
N ALA A 316 -1.42 -23.43 18.37
CA ALA A 316 -0.73 -24.12 17.28
C ALA A 316 0.58 -24.73 17.81
N ASP A 317 0.98 -25.86 17.23
CA ASP A 317 2.21 -26.56 17.55
C ASP A 317 3.40 -25.94 16.77
N GLY A 318 4.50 -25.65 17.46
CA GLY A 318 5.73 -25.09 16.89
C GLY A 318 6.79 -26.12 16.48
N ARG A 319 6.52 -27.44 16.61
CA ARG A 319 7.51 -28.49 16.30
C ARG A 319 8.10 -28.32 14.90
N GLY A 320 9.43 -28.43 14.84
CA GLY A 320 10.22 -28.33 13.61
C GLY A 320 10.57 -26.90 13.19
N LEU A 321 10.16 -25.87 13.94
CA LEU A 321 10.45 -24.47 13.63
C LEU A 321 11.38 -23.87 14.71
N SER A 322 12.34 -23.06 14.29
CA SER A 322 13.12 -22.22 15.20
C SER A 322 12.42 -20.88 15.46
N LEU A 323 12.72 -20.24 16.60
CA LEU A 323 12.19 -18.91 16.97
C LEU A 323 10.64 -18.86 16.90
N TRP A 324 9.99 -19.93 17.38
CA TRP A 324 8.53 -20.07 17.40
C TRP A 324 7.89 -19.07 18.38
N ASN A 325 6.93 -18.29 17.87
CA ASN A 325 6.30 -17.22 18.63
C ASN A 325 4.81 -17.44 18.94
N GLY A 326 4.33 -18.69 18.92
CA GLY A 326 2.91 -19.01 19.13
C GLY A 326 2.03 -18.92 17.88
N TYR A 327 2.46 -18.16 16.86
CA TYR A 327 1.81 -18.06 15.55
C TYR A 327 2.65 -18.66 14.42
N GLY A 328 3.97 -18.42 14.43
CA GLY A 328 4.90 -18.84 13.40
C GLY A 328 6.34 -18.93 13.88
N GLY A 329 7.21 -19.51 13.04
CA GLY A 329 8.64 -19.64 13.26
C GLY A 329 9.38 -19.94 11.96
N PHE A 330 10.71 -19.99 12.00
CA PHE A 330 11.52 -20.21 10.81
C PHE A 330 11.77 -21.70 10.54
N ASP A 331 11.83 -22.04 9.25
CA ASP A 331 12.26 -23.34 8.72
C ASP A 331 13.41 -23.14 7.71
N GLY A 332 14.17 -24.21 7.46
CA GLY A 332 15.17 -24.22 6.40
C GLY A 332 16.30 -23.21 6.62
N ASP A 333 16.83 -23.16 7.85
CA ASP A 333 17.93 -22.28 8.26
C ASP A 333 17.56 -20.77 8.24
N GLY A 334 16.31 -20.44 8.55
CA GLY A 334 15.81 -19.06 8.51
C GLY A 334 15.14 -18.66 7.20
N ARG A 335 15.18 -19.52 6.18
CA ARG A 335 14.77 -19.18 4.81
C ARG A 335 13.26 -19.03 4.64
N HIS A 336 12.49 -19.87 5.30
CA HIS A 336 11.03 -19.82 5.24
C HIS A 336 10.47 -19.37 6.58
N TYR A 337 9.45 -18.53 6.54
CA TYR A 337 8.65 -18.22 7.73
C TYR A 337 7.34 -18.98 7.63
N VAL A 338 7.06 -19.81 8.63
CA VAL A 338 5.92 -20.73 8.64
C VAL A 338 4.94 -20.28 9.72
N THR A 339 3.74 -19.90 9.32
CA THR A 339 2.63 -19.53 10.21
C THR A 339 1.64 -20.69 10.31
N ARG A 340 1.19 -21.05 11.52
CA ARG A 340 0.19 -22.10 11.75
C ARG A 340 -1.04 -21.53 12.45
N LEU A 341 -2.20 -21.60 11.79
CA LEU A 341 -3.48 -21.11 12.28
C LEU A 341 -4.45 -22.28 12.49
N THR A 342 -5.04 -22.34 13.67
CA THR A 342 -6.01 -23.35 14.12
C THR A 342 -7.34 -22.67 14.49
N GLY A 343 -8.44 -23.41 14.50
CA GLY A 343 -9.73 -22.87 14.93
C GLY A 343 -10.13 -21.63 14.12
N ARG A 344 -10.42 -20.53 14.82
CA ARG A 344 -10.69 -19.20 14.22
C ARG A 344 -9.55 -18.19 14.44
N ARG A 345 -8.41 -18.61 14.97
CA ARG A 345 -7.25 -17.74 15.23
C ARG A 345 -6.74 -17.08 13.96
N SER A 346 -6.44 -15.79 14.04
CA SER A 346 -5.79 -15.04 12.95
C SER A 346 -4.49 -14.46 13.47
N THR A 347 -3.57 -14.14 12.58
CA THR A 347 -2.37 -13.36 12.94
C THR A 347 -2.78 -12.00 13.52
N PRO A 348 -2.00 -11.42 14.46
CA PRO A 348 -2.39 -10.16 15.11
C PRO A 348 -2.60 -9.01 14.11
N GLN A 349 -1.81 -8.93 13.04
CA GLN A 349 -2.08 -8.14 11.84
C GLN A 349 -1.89 -9.05 10.62
N PRO A 350 -2.42 -8.71 9.43
CA PRO A 350 -2.16 -9.51 8.23
C PRO A 350 -0.66 -9.62 7.96
N TRP A 351 -0.08 -10.78 8.26
CA TRP A 351 1.33 -11.04 8.00
C TRP A 351 1.50 -11.45 6.54
N ILE A 352 2.09 -10.59 5.71
CA ILE A 352 2.13 -10.79 4.25
C ILE A 352 3.49 -11.28 3.75
N ASN A 353 3.50 -11.76 2.51
CA ASN A 353 4.69 -11.83 1.64
C ASN A 353 4.46 -11.00 0.38
N VAL A 354 5.49 -10.32 -0.12
CA VAL A 354 5.48 -9.55 -1.38
C VAL A 354 6.28 -10.30 -2.44
N ILE A 355 5.62 -10.73 -3.52
CA ILE A 355 6.22 -11.54 -4.58
C ILE A 355 6.07 -10.79 -5.90
N SER A 356 7.20 -10.42 -6.51
CA SER A 356 7.21 -9.58 -7.72
C SER A 356 8.38 -9.87 -8.65
N ASN A 357 8.13 -9.65 -9.94
CA ASN A 357 9.16 -9.41 -10.94
C ASN A 357 9.24 -7.90 -11.23
N ALA A 358 9.95 -7.49 -12.29
CA ALA A 358 10.16 -6.08 -12.60
C ALA A 358 8.87 -5.30 -12.97
N SER A 359 7.82 -5.98 -13.41
CA SER A 359 6.61 -5.34 -13.95
C SER A 359 5.30 -5.94 -13.48
N PHE A 360 5.31 -6.94 -12.60
CA PHE A 360 4.12 -7.63 -12.13
C PHE A 360 4.36 -8.21 -10.74
N GLY A 361 3.33 -8.27 -9.91
CA GLY A 361 3.46 -8.87 -8.60
C GLY A 361 2.15 -9.02 -7.86
N PHE A 362 2.25 -9.66 -6.71
CA PHE A 362 1.18 -9.73 -5.74
C PHE A 362 1.75 -9.69 -4.32
N HIS A 363 0.91 -9.34 -3.34
CA HIS A 363 1.16 -9.74 -1.97
C HIS A 363 0.01 -10.60 -1.46
N VAL A 364 0.31 -11.47 -0.50
CA VAL A 364 -0.67 -12.37 0.10
C VAL A 364 -0.38 -12.52 1.59
N SER A 365 -1.43 -12.43 2.41
CA SER A 365 -1.36 -12.64 3.86
C SER A 365 -1.26 -14.12 4.23
N ALA A 366 -0.83 -14.40 5.46
CA ALA A 366 -0.79 -15.73 6.04
C ALA A 366 -2.16 -16.43 6.02
N GLU A 367 -3.26 -15.67 6.11
CA GLU A 367 -4.60 -16.23 5.94
C GLU A 367 -4.97 -16.53 4.48
N GLY A 368 -4.30 -15.92 3.49
CA GLY A 368 -4.54 -16.12 2.06
C GLY A 368 -5.27 -14.98 1.35
N ALA A 369 -5.54 -13.85 2.02
CA ALA A 369 -6.05 -12.65 1.35
C ALA A 369 -4.93 -12.00 0.54
N GLY A 370 -5.16 -11.82 -0.78
CA GLY A 370 -4.15 -11.32 -1.70
C GLY A 370 -4.60 -10.15 -2.59
N PHE A 371 -3.61 -9.44 -3.12
CA PHE A 371 -3.73 -8.31 -4.04
C PHE A 371 -2.70 -8.47 -5.17
N THR A 372 -3.14 -8.45 -6.42
CA THR A 372 -2.32 -8.60 -7.63
C THR A 372 -2.37 -7.34 -8.50
N TRP A 373 -1.22 -6.94 -9.03
CA TRP A 373 -1.08 -5.78 -9.93
C TRP A 373 -0.21 -6.11 -11.16
N SER A 374 -0.37 -5.30 -12.19
CA SER A 374 0.47 -5.34 -13.39
C SER A 374 0.98 -3.93 -13.71
N ARG A 375 2.21 -3.82 -14.21
CA ARG A 375 2.97 -2.59 -14.54
C ARG A 375 3.21 -1.61 -13.40
N ASN A 376 2.19 -1.27 -12.63
CA ASN A 376 2.24 -0.33 -11.52
C ASN A 376 1.22 -0.73 -10.44
N SER A 377 1.67 -0.87 -9.19
CA SER A 377 0.83 -1.31 -8.06
C SER A 377 -0.24 -0.31 -7.63
N ARG A 378 -0.11 0.97 -7.99
CA ARG A 378 -1.09 2.00 -7.67
C ARG A 378 -2.07 2.21 -8.81
N ASP A 379 -1.54 2.39 -10.02
CA ASP A 379 -2.35 2.86 -11.16
C ASP A 379 -3.02 1.70 -11.93
N TYR A 380 -2.52 0.47 -11.81
CA TYR A 380 -3.06 -0.68 -12.54
C TYR A 380 -3.14 -1.95 -11.69
N GLN A 381 -4.05 -1.89 -10.72
CA GLN A 381 -4.47 -3.01 -9.90
C GLN A 381 -5.31 -3.98 -10.74
N LEU A 382 -4.99 -5.28 -10.70
CA LEU A 382 -5.84 -6.30 -11.33
C LEU A 382 -6.96 -6.71 -10.39
N THR A 383 -6.61 -6.90 -9.11
CA THR A 383 -7.52 -7.21 -8.01
C THR A 383 -7.43 -6.14 -6.91
N PRO A 384 -8.40 -6.05 -5.98
CA PRO A 384 -8.45 -4.95 -5.02
C PRO A 384 -7.29 -4.98 -4.02
N TRP A 385 -6.61 -3.84 -3.87
CA TRP A 385 -5.77 -3.58 -2.71
C TRP A 385 -6.58 -3.02 -1.55
N SER A 386 -6.25 -3.42 -0.33
CA SER A 386 -6.81 -2.86 0.89
C SER A 386 -5.74 -2.85 1.98
N ASN A 387 -5.68 -1.76 2.73
CA ASN A 387 -4.89 -1.63 3.95
C ASN A 387 -5.75 -1.77 5.21
N ASP A 388 -6.88 -2.50 5.17
CA ASP A 388 -7.72 -2.79 6.34
C ASP A 388 -7.12 -3.94 7.16
N PRO A 389 -6.42 -3.67 8.29
CA PRO A 389 -5.75 -4.71 9.06
C PRO A 389 -6.72 -5.50 9.96
N VAL A 390 -7.97 -5.06 10.08
CA VAL A 390 -8.97 -5.67 10.96
C VAL A 390 -9.68 -6.79 10.20
N SER A 391 -10.30 -6.45 9.06
CA SER A 391 -11.09 -7.41 8.27
C SER A 391 -10.22 -8.21 7.30
N ASN A 392 -9.23 -7.56 6.64
CA ASN A 392 -8.35 -8.19 5.65
C ASN A 392 -9.11 -8.97 4.55
N ARG A 393 -10.14 -8.33 3.95
CA ARG A 393 -11.04 -8.98 2.99
C ARG A 393 -10.28 -9.50 1.75
N PRO A 394 -10.46 -10.78 1.35
CA PRO A 394 -9.85 -11.30 0.13
C PRO A 394 -10.56 -10.80 -1.14
N GLY A 395 -9.77 -10.36 -2.13
CA GLY A 395 -10.22 -10.04 -3.50
C GLY A 395 -9.96 -11.18 -4.52
N GLU A 396 -9.26 -12.22 -4.09
CA GLU A 396 -8.95 -13.44 -4.82
C GLU A 396 -9.25 -14.64 -3.93
N GLY A 397 -9.64 -15.79 -4.51
CA GLY A 397 -9.94 -16.97 -3.70
C GLY A 397 -9.93 -18.28 -4.46
N PHE A 398 -9.54 -19.34 -3.76
CA PHE A 398 -9.71 -20.73 -4.17
C PHE A 398 -10.67 -21.39 -3.20
N TYR A 399 -11.68 -22.08 -3.72
CA TYR A 399 -12.74 -22.68 -2.91
C TYR A 399 -12.99 -24.11 -3.36
N VAL A 400 -13.36 -24.98 -2.43
CA VAL A 400 -13.63 -26.38 -2.70
C VAL A 400 -14.99 -26.74 -2.13
N PHE A 401 -15.85 -27.36 -2.93
CA PHE A 401 -17.07 -28.00 -2.49
C PHE A 401 -16.92 -29.51 -2.61
N ASP A 402 -17.16 -30.23 -1.52
CA ASP A 402 -17.16 -31.70 -1.51
C ASP A 402 -18.58 -32.23 -1.73
N HIS A 403 -18.79 -32.89 -2.87
CA HIS A 403 -20.09 -33.47 -3.23
C HIS A 403 -20.52 -34.61 -2.31
N ALA A 404 -19.59 -35.32 -1.67
CA ALA A 404 -19.93 -36.42 -0.77
C ALA A 404 -20.45 -35.91 0.57
N SER A 405 -19.82 -34.88 1.15
CA SER A 405 -20.25 -34.31 2.43
C SER A 405 -21.26 -33.15 2.31
N GLY A 406 -21.41 -32.56 1.13
CA GLY A 406 -22.23 -31.37 0.90
C GLY A 406 -21.69 -30.12 1.59
N LYS A 407 -20.39 -30.07 1.87
CA LYS A 407 -19.73 -28.98 2.62
C LYS A 407 -18.66 -28.30 1.78
N ALA A 408 -18.61 -26.97 1.87
CA ALA A 408 -17.56 -26.15 1.30
C ALA A 408 -16.41 -25.93 2.31
N PHE A 409 -15.20 -25.74 1.78
CA PHE A 409 -13.98 -25.42 2.51
C PHE A 409 -12.93 -24.81 1.56
N SER A 410 -11.77 -24.45 2.09
CA SER A 410 -10.66 -23.86 1.33
C SER A 410 -9.31 -24.33 1.86
N PRO A 411 -8.25 -24.36 1.03
CA PRO A 411 -6.88 -24.48 1.51
C PRO A 411 -6.37 -23.22 2.23
N MET A 412 -7.07 -22.08 2.11
CA MET A 412 -6.72 -20.80 2.74
C MET A 412 -7.65 -20.51 3.92
N ALA A 413 -7.13 -19.86 4.97
CA ALA A 413 -7.93 -19.50 6.14
C ALA A 413 -8.84 -18.27 5.93
N ALA A 414 -8.56 -17.45 4.91
CA ALA A 414 -9.31 -16.23 4.59
C ALA A 414 -10.63 -16.49 3.86
N THR A 415 -10.85 -17.70 3.30
CA THR A 415 -12.06 -18.05 2.57
C THR A 415 -12.62 -19.36 3.07
N VAL A 416 -13.94 -19.44 3.30
CA VAL A 416 -14.68 -20.64 3.73
C VAL A 416 -13.89 -21.47 4.75
N ARG A 417 -13.50 -20.80 5.85
CA ARG A 417 -12.65 -21.39 6.87
C ARG A 417 -13.37 -22.55 7.57
N ASP A 418 -12.71 -23.69 7.67
CA ASP A 418 -13.14 -24.84 8.47
C ASP A 418 -12.34 -24.86 9.78
N PRO A 419 -12.96 -24.53 10.93
CA PRO A 419 -12.26 -24.47 12.21
C PRO A 419 -11.64 -25.79 12.68
N SER A 420 -12.01 -26.92 12.06
CA SER A 420 -11.41 -28.23 12.36
C SER A 420 -10.06 -28.46 11.67
N MET A 421 -9.71 -27.61 10.71
CA MET A 421 -8.45 -27.70 9.97
C MET A 421 -7.34 -26.90 10.65
N THR A 422 -6.11 -27.37 10.50
CA THR A 422 -4.91 -26.55 10.72
C THR A 422 -4.46 -26.01 9.36
N TYR A 423 -4.29 -24.70 9.30
CA TYR A 423 -3.78 -23.98 8.14
C TYR A 423 -2.32 -23.63 8.38
N GLU A 424 -1.44 -24.08 7.52
CA GLU A 424 -0.01 -23.79 7.59
C GLU A 424 0.42 -23.00 6.36
N THR A 425 0.94 -21.79 6.56
CA THR A 425 1.38 -20.90 5.48
C THR A 425 2.88 -20.73 5.51
N TRP A 426 3.53 -21.02 4.40
CA TRP A 426 4.97 -20.88 4.18
C TRP A 426 5.20 -19.65 3.32
N HIS A 427 5.79 -18.61 3.90
CA HIS A 427 6.31 -17.49 3.14
C HIS A 427 7.80 -17.71 2.90
N GLY A 428 8.19 -17.72 1.63
CA GLY A 428 9.58 -17.82 1.19
C GLY A 428 9.90 -16.78 0.13
N GLN A 429 11.15 -16.75 -0.31
CA GLN A 429 11.59 -15.74 -1.28
C GLN A 429 11.03 -16.06 -2.66
N GLY A 430 10.10 -15.22 -3.12
CA GLY A 430 9.43 -15.37 -4.40
C GLY A 430 8.24 -16.34 -4.43
N PHE A 431 7.82 -16.91 -3.30
CA PHE A 431 6.68 -17.82 -3.26
C PHE A 431 5.93 -17.81 -1.91
N SER A 432 4.67 -18.23 -1.95
CA SER A 432 3.90 -18.58 -0.75
C SER A 432 3.20 -19.93 -0.95
N THR A 433 3.22 -20.80 0.07
CA THR A 433 2.48 -22.08 0.04
C THR A 433 1.50 -22.17 1.20
N PHE A 434 0.24 -22.53 0.92
CA PHE A 434 -0.80 -22.79 1.91
C PHE A 434 -1.05 -24.29 1.98
N ARG A 435 -0.79 -24.89 3.13
CA ARG A 435 -1.04 -26.31 3.40
C ARG A 435 -2.21 -26.46 4.35
N ALA A 436 -3.11 -27.37 4.04
CA ALA A 436 -4.20 -27.70 4.94
C ALA A 436 -4.66 -29.14 4.75
N LYS A 437 -5.25 -29.73 5.80
CA LYS A 437 -5.74 -31.11 5.78
C LYS A 437 -7.15 -31.20 6.33
N ARG A 438 -8.04 -31.90 5.61
CA ARG A 438 -9.43 -32.17 5.99
C ARG A 438 -9.74 -33.66 5.84
N GLY A 439 -9.82 -34.37 6.97
CA GLY A 439 -9.98 -35.83 6.95
C GLY A 439 -8.85 -36.51 6.14
N PRO A 440 -9.16 -37.33 5.11
CA PRO A 440 -8.16 -37.98 4.27
C PRO A 440 -7.54 -37.07 3.20
N LEU A 441 -8.08 -35.86 3.00
CA LEU A 441 -7.63 -34.93 1.96
C LEU A 441 -6.55 -33.99 2.49
N SER A 442 -5.38 -34.01 1.86
CA SER A 442 -4.30 -33.04 2.08
C SER A 442 -4.21 -32.12 0.88
N MET A 443 -4.00 -30.82 1.10
CA MET A 443 -3.93 -29.80 0.06
C MET A 443 -2.70 -28.93 0.22
N ASP A 444 -2.01 -28.67 -0.89
CA ASP A 444 -0.90 -27.72 -1.00
C ASP A 444 -1.18 -26.72 -2.13
N LEU A 445 -1.42 -25.46 -1.79
CA LEU A 445 -1.59 -24.35 -2.74
C LEU A 445 -0.32 -23.49 -2.77
N THR A 446 0.50 -23.62 -3.81
CA THR A 446 1.71 -22.80 -3.99
C THR A 446 1.48 -21.70 -5.03
N GLN A 447 1.89 -20.48 -4.70
CA GLN A 447 1.78 -19.30 -5.56
C GLN A 447 3.15 -18.70 -5.86
N VAL A 448 3.41 -18.40 -7.14
CA VAL A 448 4.64 -17.77 -7.64
C VAL A 448 4.31 -16.71 -8.71
N VAL A 449 5.26 -15.84 -9.00
CA VAL A 449 5.26 -14.98 -10.20
C VAL A 449 6.30 -15.52 -11.17
N ASP A 450 5.98 -15.56 -12.47
CA ASP A 450 6.99 -15.88 -13.48
C ASP A 450 8.13 -14.84 -13.46
N PRO A 451 9.41 -15.23 -13.55
CA PRO A 451 10.53 -14.28 -13.47
C PRO A 451 10.51 -13.17 -14.53
N VAL A 452 9.82 -13.38 -15.67
CA VAL A 452 9.78 -12.46 -16.80
C VAL A 452 8.34 -12.05 -17.14
N ASP A 453 7.45 -13.03 -17.29
CA ASP A 453 6.11 -12.82 -17.79
C ASP A 453 5.19 -12.22 -16.69
N PRO A 454 4.23 -11.34 -17.02
CA PRO A 454 3.30 -10.73 -16.07
C PRO A 454 2.19 -11.71 -15.65
N VAL A 455 2.58 -12.83 -15.04
CA VAL A 455 1.69 -13.94 -14.71
C VAL A 455 1.98 -14.44 -13.29
N LYS A 456 0.94 -14.42 -12.46
CA LYS A 456 0.85 -15.17 -11.21
C LYS A 456 0.38 -16.58 -11.52
N ILE A 457 1.08 -17.57 -11.00
CA ILE A 457 0.73 -18.98 -11.14
C ILE A 457 0.41 -19.55 -9.77
N SER A 458 -0.76 -20.14 -9.64
CA SER A 458 -1.23 -20.80 -8.42
C SER A 458 -1.46 -22.28 -8.70
N ARG A 459 -0.72 -23.17 -8.03
CA ARG A 459 -0.88 -24.62 -8.16
C ARG A 459 -1.50 -25.20 -6.89
N LEU A 460 -2.62 -25.90 -7.02
CA LEU A 460 -3.22 -26.69 -5.94
C LEU A 460 -2.98 -28.18 -6.19
N ARG A 461 -2.25 -28.83 -5.30
CA ARG A 461 -2.18 -30.29 -5.23
C ARG A 461 -3.15 -30.79 -4.17
N ILE A 462 -3.98 -31.78 -4.51
CA ILE A 462 -4.90 -32.43 -3.57
C ILE A 462 -4.60 -33.93 -3.56
N GLN A 463 -4.24 -34.46 -2.39
CA GLN A 463 -4.00 -35.89 -2.20
C GLN A 463 -5.14 -36.51 -1.37
N ASN A 464 -5.68 -37.63 -1.85
CA ASN A 464 -6.68 -38.42 -1.15
C ASN A 464 -6.04 -39.68 -0.56
N SER A 465 -5.71 -39.64 0.73
CA SER A 465 -5.20 -40.80 1.48
C SER A 465 -6.29 -41.80 1.91
N GLY A 466 -7.55 -41.52 1.56
CA GLY A 466 -8.71 -42.31 1.97
C GLY A 466 -8.95 -43.54 1.09
N SER A 467 -9.85 -44.41 1.56
CA SER A 467 -10.23 -45.65 0.89
C SER A 467 -11.35 -45.50 -0.14
N VAL A 468 -11.88 -44.28 -0.34
CA VAL A 468 -13.00 -43.97 -1.25
C VAL A 468 -12.61 -42.79 -2.15
N PRO A 469 -12.98 -42.79 -3.44
CA PRO A 469 -12.76 -41.64 -4.31
C PRO A 469 -13.45 -40.37 -3.79
N ALA A 470 -12.81 -39.21 -3.99
CA ALA A 470 -13.37 -37.91 -3.67
C ALA A 470 -13.87 -37.20 -4.93
N ARG A 471 -15.06 -36.58 -4.85
CA ARG A 471 -15.64 -35.77 -5.92
C ARG A 471 -15.75 -34.33 -5.46
N LEU A 472 -14.94 -33.46 -6.03
CA LEU A 472 -14.84 -32.08 -5.61
C LEU A 472 -15.16 -31.15 -6.76
N ARG A 473 -15.78 -30.01 -6.45
CA ARG A 473 -15.84 -28.85 -7.33
C ARG A 473 -14.92 -27.77 -6.79
N VAL A 474 -14.00 -27.30 -7.62
CA VAL A 474 -13.03 -26.27 -7.26
C VAL A 474 -13.34 -24.99 -8.01
N TYR A 475 -13.42 -23.87 -7.30
CA TYR A 475 -13.63 -22.53 -7.85
C TYR A 475 -12.37 -21.70 -7.70
N ALA A 476 -12.01 -20.94 -8.72
CA ALA A 476 -11.05 -19.84 -8.63
C ALA A 476 -11.74 -18.53 -8.95
N TYR A 477 -11.50 -17.52 -8.11
CA TYR A 477 -12.15 -16.22 -8.14
C TYR A 477 -11.13 -15.08 -8.22
N ALA A 478 -11.38 -14.11 -9.08
CA ALA A 478 -10.70 -12.83 -9.10
C ALA A 478 -11.73 -11.68 -9.20
N GLU A 479 -11.68 -10.74 -8.26
CA GLU A 479 -12.47 -9.50 -8.34
C GLU A 479 -11.74 -8.49 -9.24
N TRP A 480 -12.35 -8.07 -10.35
CA TRP A 480 -11.67 -7.16 -11.28
C TRP A 480 -11.66 -5.71 -10.80
N VAL A 481 -10.50 -5.07 -10.92
CA VAL A 481 -10.31 -3.62 -10.74
C VAL A 481 -9.89 -2.95 -12.05
N LEU A 482 -8.79 -3.40 -12.67
CA LEU A 482 -8.25 -2.87 -13.94
C LEU A 482 -8.08 -1.33 -13.94
N GLY A 483 -7.47 -0.81 -12.88
CA GLY A 483 -7.22 0.62 -12.64
C GLY A 483 -6.85 0.89 -11.18
N GLY A 484 -7.07 2.11 -10.70
CA GLY A 484 -6.76 2.48 -9.31
C GLY A 484 -7.83 2.11 -8.27
N HIS A 485 -9.11 2.12 -8.66
CA HIS A 485 -10.23 1.85 -7.73
C HIS A 485 -11.43 1.22 -8.42
N ARG A 486 -11.93 0.12 -7.84
CA ARG A 486 -13.09 -0.63 -8.35
C ARG A 486 -14.35 0.23 -8.50
N SER A 487 -14.62 1.12 -7.54
CA SER A 487 -15.81 1.97 -7.55
C SER A 487 -15.90 2.89 -8.77
N ARG A 488 -14.76 3.16 -9.43
CA ARG A 488 -14.68 3.94 -10.67
C ARG A 488 -14.69 3.06 -11.91
N THR A 489 -14.05 1.90 -11.87
CA THR A 489 -13.81 1.07 -13.06
C THR A 489 -14.84 -0.03 -13.30
N ALA A 490 -15.55 -0.50 -12.28
CA ALA A 490 -16.44 -1.67 -12.39
C ALA A 490 -17.46 -1.54 -13.54
N ALA A 491 -18.04 -0.35 -13.70
CA ALA A 491 -19.06 -0.07 -14.72
C ALA A 491 -18.52 -0.03 -16.16
N THR A 492 -17.20 -0.06 -16.35
CA THR A 492 -16.47 0.09 -17.63
C THR A 492 -15.56 -1.09 -17.95
N ILE A 493 -15.60 -2.15 -17.14
CA ILE A 493 -14.91 -3.40 -17.44
C ILE A 493 -15.74 -4.22 -18.42
N VAL A 494 -15.11 -4.65 -19.51
CA VAL A 494 -15.69 -5.50 -20.56
C VAL A 494 -15.10 -6.89 -20.39
N PRO A 495 -15.90 -7.88 -19.96
CA PRO A 495 -15.46 -9.26 -19.88
C PRO A 495 -15.55 -9.94 -21.25
N ALA A 496 -14.69 -10.93 -21.47
CA ALA A 496 -14.73 -11.80 -22.64
C ALA A 496 -14.24 -13.20 -22.28
N ARG A 497 -14.36 -14.14 -23.21
CA ARG A 497 -13.81 -15.50 -23.08
C ARG A 497 -12.94 -15.80 -24.27
N ASP A 498 -11.72 -16.27 -24.00
CA ASP A 498 -10.85 -16.76 -25.06
C ASP A 498 -11.36 -18.12 -25.55
N THR A 499 -11.63 -18.22 -26.85
CA THR A 499 -12.13 -19.46 -27.47
C THR A 499 -11.04 -20.53 -27.58
N ALA A 500 -9.77 -20.13 -27.70
CA ALA A 500 -8.66 -21.06 -27.86
C ALA A 500 -8.27 -21.73 -26.53
N THR A 501 -8.29 -20.98 -25.44
CA THR A 501 -7.88 -21.49 -24.12
C THR A 501 -9.06 -21.76 -23.19
N GLY A 502 -10.20 -21.10 -23.37
CA GLY A 502 -11.30 -21.07 -22.39
C GLY A 502 -11.06 -20.13 -21.22
N ALA A 503 -9.96 -19.35 -21.21
CA ALA A 503 -9.66 -18.38 -20.17
C ALA A 503 -10.67 -17.22 -20.15
N MET A 504 -10.95 -16.71 -18.96
CA MET A 504 -11.73 -15.49 -18.77
C MET A 504 -10.81 -14.30 -19.02
N LEU A 505 -11.25 -13.37 -19.87
CA LEU A 505 -10.55 -12.14 -20.21
C LEU A 505 -11.34 -10.94 -19.66
N ALA A 506 -10.64 -9.86 -19.33
CA ALA A 506 -11.26 -8.59 -18.97
C ALA A 506 -10.39 -7.41 -19.42
N GLN A 507 -11.05 -6.38 -19.93
CA GLN A 507 -10.41 -5.13 -20.37
C GLN A 507 -11.17 -3.95 -19.79
N ASN A 508 -10.49 -2.82 -19.57
CA ASN A 508 -11.15 -1.55 -19.23
C ASN A 508 -10.85 -0.49 -20.31
N PRO A 509 -11.52 -0.53 -21.47
CA PRO A 509 -11.25 0.39 -22.59
C PRO A 509 -11.34 1.88 -22.21
N TYR A 510 -12.11 2.18 -21.17
CA TYR A 510 -12.33 3.54 -20.67
C TYR A 510 -11.12 4.13 -19.96
N GLY A 511 -10.21 3.30 -19.43
CA GLY A 511 -9.02 3.76 -18.72
C GLY A 511 -8.06 4.57 -19.61
N LEU A 512 -7.46 5.64 -19.05
CA LEU A 512 -6.56 6.54 -19.77
C LEU A 512 -5.25 5.87 -20.18
N ASP A 513 -4.59 5.20 -19.23
CA ASP A 513 -3.24 4.68 -19.43
C ASP A 513 -3.23 3.22 -19.91
N PHE A 514 -4.09 2.37 -19.34
CA PHE A 514 -4.01 0.92 -19.52
C PHE A 514 -5.22 0.34 -20.27
N GLY A 515 -5.98 1.18 -20.99
CA GLY A 515 -7.25 0.76 -21.57
C GLY A 515 -7.15 -0.32 -22.66
N GLU A 516 -5.98 -0.49 -23.28
CA GLU A 516 -5.74 -1.52 -24.30
C GLU A 516 -5.37 -2.89 -23.71
N ARG A 517 -4.98 -2.92 -22.43
CA ARG A 517 -4.44 -4.11 -21.79
C ARG A 517 -5.56 -5.08 -21.38
N VAL A 518 -5.26 -6.37 -21.46
CA VAL A 518 -6.20 -7.46 -21.24
C VAL A 518 -5.71 -8.32 -20.08
N ALA A 519 -6.43 -8.25 -18.96
CA ALA A 519 -6.24 -9.15 -17.84
C ALA A 519 -6.90 -10.50 -18.14
N PHE A 520 -6.37 -11.58 -17.55
CA PHE A 520 -6.91 -12.91 -17.75
C PHE A 520 -6.85 -13.79 -16.50
N LEU A 521 -7.85 -14.67 -16.37
CA LEU A 521 -7.84 -15.82 -15.46
C LEU A 521 -8.02 -17.10 -16.28
N GLY A 522 -6.94 -17.88 -16.38
CA GLY A 522 -6.91 -19.17 -17.06
C GLY A 522 -6.62 -20.33 -16.10
N ALA A 523 -6.77 -21.55 -16.60
CA ALA A 523 -6.41 -22.78 -15.88
C ALA A 523 -5.67 -23.76 -16.79
N SER A 524 -4.84 -24.64 -16.23
CA SER A 524 -4.16 -25.72 -16.97
C SER A 524 -5.01 -26.97 -17.18
N HIS A 525 -6.15 -27.05 -16.50
CA HIS A 525 -7.12 -28.13 -16.59
C HIS A 525 -8.42 -27.66 -17.27
N PRO A 526 -9.31 -28.58 -17.68
CA PRO A 526 -10.62 -28.23 -18.23
C PRO A 526 -11.43 -27.37 -17.26
N ILE A 527 -11.97 -26.27 -17.78
CA ILE A 527 -12.93 -25.38 -17.09
C ILE A 527 -14.33 -25.82 -17.50
N HIS A 528 -15.18 -26.16 -16.52
CA HIS A 528 -16.50 -26.73 -16.76
C HIS A 528 -17.61 -25.67 -16.80
N SER A 529 -17.53 -24.67 -15.92
CA SER A 529 -18.46 -23.54 -15.91
C SER A 529 -17.76 -22.25 -15.52
N VAL A 530 -18.28 -21.10 -15.95
CA VAL A 530 -17.70 -19.77 -15.71
C VAL A 530 -18.78 -18.74 -15.42
N THR A 531 -18.42 -17.63 -14.76
CA THR A 531 -19.22 -16.40 -14.77
C THR A 531 -18.31 -15.18 -14.66
N ALA A 532 -18.74 -14.08 -15.28
CA ALA A 532 -18.17 -12.75 -15.10
C ALA A 532 -19.02 -11.85 -14.18
N ASP A 533 -20.15 -12.36 -13.67
CA ASP A 533 -21.04 -11.63 -12.78
C ASP A 533 -20.77 -11.98 -11.31
N ARG A 534 -20.22 -11.02 -10.57
CA ARG A 534 -19.90 -11.16 -9.15
C ARG A 534 -21.15 -11.33 -8.30
N SER A 535 -22.30 -10.80 -8.73
CA SER A 535 -23.58 -10.93 -8.01
C SER A 535 -24.07 -12.37 -8.04
N GLU A 536 -23.86 -13.09 -9.14
CA GLU A 536 -24.13 -14.53 -9.26
C GLU A 536 -23.27 -15.34 -8.29
N PHE A 537 -21.96 -15.07 -8.27
CA PHE A 537 -21.02 -15.86 -7.46
C PHE A 537 -21.18 -15.61 -5.95
N ILE A 538 -21.22 -14.33 -5.55
CA ILE A 538 -21.30 -13.94 -4.15
C ILE A 538 -22.72 -14.13 -3.61
N GLY A 539 -23.74 -13.72 -4.37
CA GLY A 539 -25.14 -13.70 -3.94
C GLY A 539 -25.48 -12.50 -3.03
N ARG A 540 -26.77 -12.16 -2.95
CA ARG A 540 -27.31 -10.96 -2.26
C ARG A 540 -26.89 -10.80 -0.78
N HIS A 541 -26.60 -11.91 -0.10
CA HIS A 541 -26.21 -11.95 1.31
C HIS A 541 -24.90 -12.71 1.55
N GLY A 542 -24.18 -13.08 0.48
CA GLY A 542 -22.88 -13.70 0.62
C GLY A 542 -21.76 -12.67 0.72
N THR A 543 -20.56 -13.17 0.96
CA THR A 543 -19.33 -12.38 0.98
C THR A 543 -18.27 -13.09 0.16
N THR A 544 -17.11 -12.47 -0.08
CA THR A 544 -15.97 -13.19 -0.67
C THR A 544 -15.45 -14.29 0.26
N GLU A 545 -15.66 -14.18 1.57
CA GLU A 545 -15.31 -15.24 2.52
C GLU A 545 -16.29 -16.42 2.43
N TYR A 546 -17.57 -16.16 2.16
CA TYR A 546 -18.62 -17.18 2.07
C TYR A 546 -19.55 -16.94 0.85
N PRO A 547 -19.08 -17.23 -0.38
CA PRO A 547 -19.90 -17.04 -1.59
C PRO A 547 -21.03 -18.07 -1.67
N GLN A 548 -22.25 -17.63 -2.02
CA GLN A 548 -23.42 -18.53 -2.08
C GLN A 548 -23.27 -19.64 -3.12
N ALA A 549 -22.67 -19.34 -4.28
CA ALA A 549 -22.43 -20.35 -5.32
C ALA A 549 -21.53 -21.49 -4.81
N VAL A 550 -20.53 -21.17 -4.00
CA VAL A 550 -19.61 -22.13 -3.39
C VAL A 550 -20.31 -22.94 -2.31
N LEU A 551 -21.03 -22.29 -1.40
CA LEU A 551 -21.75 -22.97 -0.31
C LEU A 551 -22.80 -23.95 -0.83
N GLY A 552 -23.44 -23.63 -1.96
CA GLY A 552 -24.42 -24.50 -2.63
C GLY A 552 -23.81 -25.51 -3.60
N GLY A 553 -22.50 -25.45 -3.89
CA GLY A 553 -21.85 -26.30 -4.88
C GLY A 553 -22.39 -26.09 -6.31
N LEU A 554 -22.83 -24.88 -6.65
CA LEU A 554 -23.56 -24.56 -7.88
C LEU A 554 -22.65 -24.55 -9.11
N ALA A 555 -23.20 -24.97 -10.25
CA ALA A 555 -22.56 -24.72 -11.54
C ALA A 555 -22.78 -23.25 -11.92
N LEU A 556 -21.81 -22.64 -12.60
CA LEU A 556 -21.90 -21.24 -13.01
C LEU A 556 -22.66 -21.12 -14.34
N SER A 557 -23.40 -20.03 -14.50
CA SER A 557 -24.37 -19.83 -15.58
C SER A 557 -23.76 -19.70 -16.98
N GLY A 558 -22.47 -19.37 -17.08
CA GLY A 558 -21.83 -18.97 -18.34
C GLY A 558 -22.06 -17.51 -18.70
N ARG A 559 -22.58 -16.68 -17.78
CA ARG A 559 -22.84 -15.25 -18.01
C ARG A 559 -21.54 -14.45 -18.15
N ILE A 560 -21.37 -13.80 -19.29
CA ILE A 560 -20.20 -12.99 -19.65
C ILE A 560 -20.69 -11.73 -20.36
N GLU A 561 -21.25 -10.80 -19.58
CA GLU A 561 -21.93 -9.61 -20.10
C GLU A 561 -21.23 -8.33 -19.62
N ALA A 562 -21.01 -7.38 -20.53
CA ALA A 562 -20.55 -6.05 -20.15
C ALA A 562 -21.67 -5.26 -19.46
N GLY A 563 -21.32 -4.48 -18.44
CA GLY A 563 -22.27 -3.66 -17.67
C GLY A 563 -22.80 -4.31 -16.38
N ASP A 564 -22.56 -5.61 -16.18
CA ASP A 564 -22.77 -6.31 -14.90
C ASP A 564 -21.71 -5.94 -13.85
N ASP A 565 -21.79 -6.53 -12.65
CA ASP A 565 -20.79 -6.38 -11.58
C ASP A 565 -19.57 -7.29 -11.85
N PRO A 566 -18.41 -6.78 -12.33
CA PRO A 566 -17.41 -7.62 -12.97
C PRO A 566 -16.58 -8.45 -11.99
N CYS A 567 -16.34 -9.70 -12.35
CA CYS A 567 -15.30 -10.59 -11.81
C CYS A 567 -14.84 -11.62 -12.86
N ALA A 568 -13.95 -12.52 -12.48
CA ALA A 568 -13.77 -13.79 -13.19
C ALA A 568 -13.90 -14.92 -12.18
N VAL A 569 -14.81 -15.86 -12.48
CA VAL A 569 -14.93 -17.11 -11.74
C VAL A 569 -14.86 -18.26 -12.74
N VAL A 570 -14.01 -19.23 -12.43
CA VAL A 570 -13.95 -20.50 -13.16
C VAL A 570 -14.18 -21.65 -12.18
N ALA A 571 -14.98 -22.63 -12.57
CA ALA A 571 -15.23 -23.83 -11.78
C ALA A 571 -14.80 -25.09 -12.53
N SER A 572 -14.29 -26.07 -11.79
CA SER A 572 -13.85 -27.35 -12.34
C SER A 572 -14.26 -28.50 -11.44
N ASP A 573 -14.89 -29.51 -12.04
CA ASP A 573 -15.23 -30.76 -11.37
C ASP A 573 -14.06 -31.73 -11.49
N ILE A 574 -13.69 -32.35 -10.37
CA ILE A 574 -12.55 -33.25 -10.26
C ILE A 574 -12.93 -34.53 -9.50
N ASP A 575 -12.52 -35.67 -10.06
CA ASP A 575 -12.54 -36.97 -9.40
C ASP A 575 -11.11 -37.32 -8.94
N ILE A 576 -10.94 -37.61 -7.65
CA ILE A 576 -9.66 -38.05 -7.09
C ILE A 576 -9.82 -39.51 -6.64
N PRO A 577 -9.10 -40.47 -7.23
CA PRO A 577 -9.15 -41.86 -6.82
C PRO A 577 -8.79 -42.06 -5.33
N ALA A 578 -9.25 -43.16 -4.75
CA ALA A 578 -8.79 -43.60 -3.43
C ALA A 578 -7.27 -43.84 -3.47
N GLY A 579 -6.52 -43.28 -2.52
CA GLY A 579 -5.06 -43.33 -2.51
C GLY A 579 -4.35 -42.47 -3.57
N GLY A 580 -5.09 -41.77 -4.44
CA GLY A 580 -4.54 -40.97 -5.53
C GLY A 580 -4.37 -39.49 -5.20
N ASP A 581 -3.90 -38.72 -6.18
CA ASP A 581 -3.78 -37.26 -6.10
C ASP A 581 -4.11 -36.59 -7.44
N VAL A 582 -4.39 -35.28 -7.39
CA VAL A 582 -4.60 -34.43 -8.55
C VAL A 582 -3.85 -33.11 -8.37
N THR A 583 -3.40 -32.54 -9.49
CA THR A 583 -2.77 -31.21 -9.53
C THR A 583 -3.54 -30.30 -10.47
N LEU A 584 -3.91 -29.13 -9.96
CA LEU A 584 -4.61 -28.07 -10.69
C LEU A 584 -3.74 -26.82 -10.69
N SER A 585 -3.73 -26.05 -11.78
CA SER A 585 -3.01 -24.77 -11.83
C SER A 585 -3.84 -23.68 -12.50
N TRP A 586 -3.77 -22.47 -11.96
CA TRP A 586 -4.40 -21.26 -12.49
C TRP A 586 -3.36 -20.21 -12.82
N LEU A 587 -3.70 -19.39 -13.81
CA LEU A 587 -2.89 -18.33 -14.37
C LEU A 587 -3.68 -17.02 -14.26
N LEU A 588 -3.24 -16.12 -13.40
CA LEU A 588 -3.77 -14.76 -13.31
C LEU A 588 -2.71 -13.80 -13.86
N GLY A 589 -3.02 -13.09 -14.93
CA GLY A 589 -2.03 -12.24 -15.58
C GLY A 589 -2.64 -11.14 -16.41
N ASP A 590 -1.78 -10.46 -17.16
CA ASP A 590 -2.14 -9.31 -17.98
C ASP A 590 -1.25 -9.19 -19.22
N ALA A 591 -1.84 -8.87 -20.37
CA ALA A 591 -1.16 -8.77 -21.66
C ALA A 591 -1.50 -7.46 -22.37
N ALA A 592 -0.72 -7.06 -23.37
CA ALA A 592 -1.05 -5.87 -24.16
C ALA A 592 -2.25 -6.10 -25.09
N THR A 593 -2.54 -7.35 -25.47
CA THR A 593 -3.67 -7.70 -26.35
C THR A 593 -4.30 -9.05 -25.93
N ALA A 594 -5.53 -9.31 -26.39
CA ALA A 594 -6.19 -10.60 -26.17
C ALA A 594 -5.43 -11.78 -26.81
N ALA A 595 -4.80 -11.56 -27.96
CA ALA A 595 -3.99 -12.58 -28.63
C ALA A 595 -2.73 -12.94 -27.82
N GLU A 596 -2.06 -11.93 -27.27
CA GLU A 596 -0.93 -12.13 -26.36
C GLU A 596 -1.37 -12.80 -25.05
N ALA A 597 -2.53 -12.44 -24.49
CA ALA A 597 -3.10 -13.12 -23.33
C ALA A 597 -3.32 -14.61 -23.60
N SER A 598 -3.92 -14.94 -24.76
CA SER A 598 -4.11 -16.34 -25.19
C SER A 598 -2.76 -17.07 -25.33
N ALA A 599 -1.76 -16.43 -25.95
CA ALA A 599 -0.42 -17.00 -26.11
C ALA A 599 0.30 -17.23 -24.77
N LEU A 600 0.19 -16.29 -23.82
CA LEU A 600 0.71 -16.46 -22.47
C LEU A 600 0.02 -17.64 -21.77
N VAL A 601 -1.32 -17.72 -21.82
CA VAL A 601 -2.04 -18.85 -21.22
C VAL A 601 -1.56 -20.18 -21.83
N GLN A 602 -1.50 -20.32 -23.16
CA GLN A 602 -1.03 -21.55 -23.80
C GLN A 602 0.42 -21.90 -23.41
N THR A 603 1.30 -20.90 -23.44
CA THR A 603 2.71 -21.06 -23.05
C THR A 603 2.81 -21.55 -21.62
N HIS A 604 2.08 -20.91 -20.70
CA HIS A 604 2.16 -21.23 -19.29
C HIS A 604 1.38 -22.48 -18.88
N ARG A 605 0.47 -23.00 -19.71
CA ARG A 605 -0.12 -24.34 -19.52
C ARG A 605 0.89 -25.46 -19.74
N GLY A 606 1.82 -25.26 -20.67
CA GLY A 606 2.79 -26.27 -21.08
C GLY A 606 4.08 -26.31 -20.26
N LYS A 607 4.46 -25.24 -19.54
CA LYS A 607 5.67 -25.30 -18.70
C LYS A 607 5.39 -25.98 -17.36
N ASP A 608 6.31 -26.85 -16.94
CA ASP A 608 6.28 -27.55 -15.67
C ASP A 608 6.36 -26.58 -14.47
N PHE A 609 5.53 -26.79 -13.45
CA PHE A 609 5.47 -25.91 -12.28
C PHE A 609 6.66 -26.14 -11.34
N ASP A 610 7.08 -27.38 -11.14
CA ASP A 610 8.19 -27.68 -10.22
C ASP A 610 9.50 -27.10 -10.75
N GLN A 611 9.74 -27.18 -12.05
CA GLN A 611 10.85 -26.49 -12.70
C GLN A 611 10.77 -24.97 -12.52
N ARG A 612 9.58 -24.35 -12.65
CA ARG A 612 9.42 -22.90 -12.39
C ARG A 612 9.72 -22.53 -10.95
N LEU A 613 9.24 -23.32 -10.00
CA LEU A 613 9.51 -23.08 -8.59
C LEU A 613 11.00 -23.18 -8.31
N ALA A 614 11.67 -24.20 -8.86
CA ALA A 614 13.12 -24.38 -8.75
C ALA A 614 13.91 -23.25 -9.43
N ASP A 615 13.47 -22.78 -10.60
CA ASP A 615 14.10 -21.65 -11.31
C ASP A 615 13.93 -20.34 -10.54
N ASN A 616 12.76 -20.11 -9.96
CA ASN A 616 12.48 -18.96 -9.11
C ASN A 616 13.34 -19.01 -7.83
N GLU A 617 13.43 -20.16 -7.16
CA GLU A 617 14.33 -20.37 -6.02
C GLU A 617 15.77 -20.09 -6.42
N LYS A 618 16.24 -20.64 -7.55
CA LYS A 618 17.59 -20.43 -8.06
C LYS A 618 17.87 -18.95 -8.33
N ALA A 619 16.92 -18.23 -8.91
CA ALA A 619 17.05 -16.79 -9.18
C ALA A 619 17.19 -15.99 -7.87
N TRP A 620 16.35 -16.26 -6.87
CA TRP A 620 16.45 -15.61 -5.56
C TRP A 620 17.72 -15.98 -4.83
N ARG A 621 18.11 -17.26 -4.81
CA ARG A 621 19.38 -17.70 -4.20
C ARG A 621 20.59 -17.09 -4.88
N GLY A 622 20.56 -16.90 -6.19
CA GLY A 622 21.62 -16.20 -6.93
C GLY A 622 21.86 -14.76 -6.44
N PHE A 623 20.83 -14.10 -5.92
CA PHE A 623 20.94 -12.75 -5.36
C PHE A 623 21.20 -12.75 -3.84
N LEU A 624 20.48 -13.60 -3.08
CA LEU A 624 20.49 -13.58 -1.62
C LEU A 624 21.74 -14.27 -1.05
N ASP A 625 22.20 -15.35 -1.69
CA ASP A 625 23.37 -16.10 -1.22
C ASP A 625 24.71 -15.38 -1.51
N THR A 626 24.68 -14.10 -1.95
CA THR A 626 25.88 -13.27 -2.15
C THR A 626 26.66 -13.06 -0.86
N ILE A 627 25.95 -12.88 0.25
CA ILE A 627 26.52 -12.81 1.61
C ILE A 627 25.67 -13.71 2.49
N GLN A 628 26.28 -14.72 3.09
CA GLN A 628 25.66 -15.59 4.08
C GLN A 628 26.54 -15.59 5.33
N VAL A 629 25.94 -15.42 6.51
CA VAL A 629 26.63 -15.30 7.79
C VAL A 629 26.13 -16.36 8.77
N GLU A 630 27.04 -16.80 9.62
CA GLU A 630 26.78 -17.68 10.75
C GLU A 630 27.36 -16.98 11.98
N THR A 631 26.47 -16.34 12.73
CA THR A 631 26.76 -15.65 13.99
C THR A 631 26.15 -16.42 15.17
N PRO A 632 26.55 -16.12 16.42
CA PRO A 632 25.89 -16.64 17.62
C PRO A 632 24.40 -16.25 17.77
N ASP A 633 23.90 -15.32 16.95
CA ASP A 633 22.52 -14.83 16.97
C ASP A 633 21.74 -15.39 15.76
N GLU A 634 20.89 -16.39 16.01
CA GLU A 634 20.06 -17.03 14.98
C GLU A 634 19.08 -16.05 14.32
N ALA A 635 18.58 -15.06 15.07
CA ALA A 635 17.67 -14.05 14.55
C ALA A 635 18.40 -13.11 13.58
N MET A 636 19.65 -12.74 13.89
CA MET A 636 20.50 -11.99 12.95
C MET A 636 20.79 -12.80 11.69
N ASN A 637 21.12 -14.09 11.82
CA ASN A 637 21.41 -14.95 10.68
C ASN A 637 20.21 -15.02 9.72
N ALA A 638 19.00 -15.29 10.23
CA ALA A 638 17.79 -15.34 9.41
C ALA A 638 17.54 -14.02 8.66
N MET A 639 17.66 -12.88 9.35
CA MET A 639 17.40 -11.57 8.77
C MET A 639 18.45 -11.17 7.72
N VAL A 640 19.73 -11.33 8.02
CA VAL A 640 20.84 -10.95 7.12
C VAL A 640 20.90 -11.86 5.89
N ASN A 641 20.74 -13.17 6.08
CA ASN A 641 20.91 -14.14 5.00
C ASN A 641 19.76 -14.12 4.00
N HIS A 642 18.55 -13.76 4.45
CA HIS A 642 17.34 -13.97 3.67
C HIS A 642 16.44 -12.74 3.64
N TRP A 643 15.96 -12.26 4.78
CA TRP A 643 14.78 -11.39 4.81
C TRP A 643 15.05 -9.91 4.54
N LEU A 644 16.16 -9.34 5.03
CA LEU A 644 16.51 -7.93 4.79
C LEU A 644 16.78 -7.64 3.30
N PRO A 645 17.69 -8.36 2.61
CA PRO A 645 17.92 -8.15 1.19
C PRO A 645 16.68 -8.49 0.34
N TYR A 646 15.88 -9.49 0.76
CA TYR A 646 14.62 -9.82 0.09
C TYR A 646 13.58 -8.69 0.22
N GLN A 647 13.37 -8.15 1.42
CA GLN A 647 12.47 -7.02 1.66
C GLN A 647 12.86 -5.81 0.80
N SER A 648 14.15 -5.45 0.77
CA SER A 648 14.64 -4.34 -0.06
C SER A 648 14.39 -4.59 -1.55
N LEU A 649 14.73 -5.78 -2.08
CA LEU A 649 14.59 -6.03 -3.51
C LEU A 649 13.13 -6.25 -3.95
N ALA A 650 12.41 -7.14 -3.28
CA ALA A 650 11.05 -7.54 -3.67
C ALA A 650 10.04 -6.42 -3.46
N CYS A 651 10.09 -5.75 -2.30
CA CYS A 651 9.12 -4.71 -1.94
C CYS A 651 9.53 -3.32 -2.41
N ARG A 652 10.72 -2.84 -2.04
CA ARG A 652 11.11 -1.44 -2.28
C ARG A 652 11.49 -1.16 -3.73
N ILE A 653 12.27 -2.05 -4.35
CA ILE A 653 12.82 -1.83 -5.70
C ILE A 653 11.90 -2.36 -6.79
N ARG A 654 11.36 -3.58 -6.65
CA ARG A 654 10.51 -4.19 -7.69
C ARG A 654 9.04 -3.80 -7.57
N ALA A 655 8.39 -4.17 -6.46
CA ALA A 655 6.95 -3.98 -6.29
C ALA A 655 6.55 -2.52 -6.10
N ARG A 656 7.35 -1.75 -5.35
CA ARG A 656 6.99 -0.46 -4.77
C ARG A 656 5.61 -0.49 -4.10
N SER A 657 5.36 -1.57 -3.34
CA SER A 657 4.05 -1.89 -2.76
C SER A 657 4.17 -2.86 -1.59
N ALA A 658 3.26 -2.73 -0.62
CA ALA A 658 3.03 -3.66 0.49
C ALA A 658 1.63 -3.46 1.09
N PHE A 659 1.38 -4.01 2.28
CA PHE A 659 0.09 -3.93 2.96
C PHE A 659 -0.35 -2.48 3.27
N TYR A 660 0.55 -1.67 3.84
CA TYR A 660 0.22 -0.31 4.28
C TYR A 660 0.28 0.74 3.16
N GLN A 661 0.91 0.42 2.01
CA GLN A 661 1.02 1.34 0.88
C GLN A 661 1.19 0.61 -0.46
N ALA A 662 0.35 0.97 -1.43
CA ALA A 662 0.56 0.68 -2.85
C ALA A 662 0.96 1.96 -3.59
N SER A 663 2.27 2.26 -3.64
CA SER A 663 2.80 3.51 -4.18
C SER A 663 3.00 3.46 -5.70
N GLY A 664 3.72 2.44 -6.18
CA GLY A 664 4.14 2.34 -7.59
C GLY A 664 5.15 3.42 -8.05
N ALA A 665 5.33 4.50 -7.29
CA ALA A 665 6.16 5.66 -7.61
C ALA A 665 7.61 5.51 -7.13
N PHE A 666 8.55 6.15 -7.83
CA PHE A 666 9.93 6.30 -7.37
C PHE A 666 10.03 7.53 -6.46
N GLY A 667 10.50 7.36 -5.23
CA GLY A 667 10.99 8.46 -4.40
C GLY A 667 12.46 8.73 -4.69
N PHE A 668 12.84 10.01 -4.83
CA PHE A 668 14.18 10.43 -5.24
C PHE A 668 15.25 9.93 -4.27
N ARG A 669 15.21 10.44 -3.03
CA ARG A 669 16.07 10.02 -1.92
C ARG A 669 15.91 8.55 -1.58
N ASP A 670 14.68 8.07 -1.54
CA ASP A 670 14.34 6.73 -1.09
C ASP A 670 15.00 5.63 -1.94
N GLN A 671 14.86 5.73 -3.26
CA GLN A 671 15.34 4.69 -4.16
C GLN A 671 16.86 4.71 -4.33
N LEU A 672 17.48 5.89 -4.18
CA LEU A 672 18.93 5.98 -4.05
C LEU A 672 19.41 5.19 -2.83
N GLN A 673 18.83 5.42 -1.65
CA GLN A 673 19.21 4.68 -0.43
C GLN A 673 18.92 3.18 -0.53
N ASP A 674 17.74 2.80 -1.03
CA ASP A 674 17.32 1.40 -1.19
C ASP A 674 18.32 0.60 -2.05
N THR A 675 18.83 1.20 -3.13
CA THR A 675 19.78 0.55 -4.04
C THR A 675 21.23 0.59 -3.54
N LEU A 676 21.63 1.63 -2.80
CA LEU A 676 22.96 1.69 -2.17
C LEU A 676 23.18 0.57 -1.15
N ALA A 677 22.13 0.15 -0.45
CA ALA A 677 22.20 -0.97 0.51
C ALA A 677 22.56 -2.31 -0.13
N LEU A 678 22.42 -2.45 -1.45
CA LEU A 678 22.61 -3.70 -2.20
C LEU A 678 23.84 -3.64 -3.12
N LEU A 679 24.75 -2.68 -2.95
CA LEU A 679 25.97 -2.54 -3.76
C LEU A 679 26.87 -3.79 -3.72
N ALA A 680 26.89 -4.53 -2.61
CA ALA A 680 27.62 -5.79 -2.53
C ALA A 680 26.95 -6.90 -3.36
N HIS A 681 25.63 -6.86 -3.51
CA HIS A 681 24.85 -7.87 -4.24
C HIS A 681 24.82 -7.62 -5.74
N ASP A 682 24.35 -6.43 -6.13
CA ASP A 682 24.23 -6.03 -7.53
C ASP A 682 24.42 -4.51 -7.67
N PRO A 683 25.66 -4.05 -7.96
CA PRO A 683 25.92 -2.62 -8.18
C PRO A 683 25.11 -2.01 -9.32
N LYS A 684 24.60 -2.81 -10.27
CA LYS A 684 23.83 -2.30 -11.40
C LYS A 684 22.53 -1.65 -10.94
N LEU A 685 21.91 -2.14 -9.86
CA LEU A 685 20.71 -1.54 -9.27
C LEU A 685 20.95 -0.07 -8.90
N ALA A 686 22.06 0.20 -8.20
CA ALA A 686 22.43 1.56 -7.80
C ALA A 686 22.82 2.41 -9.02
N ARG A 687 23.59 1.86 -9.97
CA ARG A 687 23.96 2.55 -11.21
C ARG A 687 22.73 3.04 -11.97
N ASP A 688 21.78 2.15 -12.22
CA ASP A 688 20.56 2.47 -12.97
C ASP A 688 19.71 3.50 -12.22
N GLN A 689 19.62 3.38 -10.90
CA GLN A 689 18.81 4.30 -10.10
C GLN A 689 19.44 5.68 -9.94
N ILE A 690 20.77 5.79 -9.85
CA ILE A 690 21.49 7.08 -9.90
C ILE A 690 21.18 7.80 -11.21
N LEU A 691 21.25 7.09 -12.33
CA LEU A 691 20.93 7.68 -13.64
C LEU A 691 19.44 8.02 -13.77
N ASN A 692 18.55 7.20 -13.22
CA ASN A 692 17.10 7.48 -13.19
C ASN A 692 16.80 8.75 -12.38
N ALA A 693 17.33 8.87 -11.16
CA ALA A 693 17.18 10.06 -10.32
C ALA A 693 17.81 11.30 -10.96
N ALA A 694 19.01 11.20 -11.52
CA ALA A 694 19.68 12.33 -12.17
C ALA A 694 18.91 12.90 -13.38
N ARG A 695 18.09 12.09 -14.07
CA ARG A 695 17.19 12.54 -15.16
C ARG A 695 16.02 13.38 -14.65
N ARG A 696 15.74 13.39 -13.35
CA ARG A 696 14.65 14.15 -12.71
C ARG A 696 15.11 15.49 -12.14
N GLN A 697 16.28 15.96 -12.55
CA GLN A 697 16.82 17.25 -12.15
C GLN A 697 16.41 18.35 -13.13
N PHE A 698 16.00 19.49 -12.57
CA PHE A 698 15.73 20.74 -13.29
C PHE A 698 17.03 21.53 -13.54
N PRO A 699 17.08 22.46 -14.52
CA PRO A 699 18.28 23.25 -14.81
C PRO A 699 18.82 24.05 -13.62
N GLU A 700 17.95 24.44 -12.69
CA GLU A 700 18.28 25.15 -11.45
C GLU A 700 19.05 24.28 -10.43
N GLY A 701 18.99 22.96 -10.57
CA GLY A 701 19.75 21.99 -9.77
C GLY A 701 18.91 21.18 -8.78
N ASP A 702 17.67 21.60 -8.50
CA ASP A 702 16.68 20.84 -7.73
C ASP A 702 16.01 19.75 -8.57
N VAL A 703 15.13 18.96 -7.95
CA VAL A 703 14.65 17.68 -8.51
C VAL A 703 13.16 17.47 -8.25
N GLN A 704 12.54 16.53 -8.97
CA GLN A 704 11.27 15.94 -8.51
C GLN A 704 11.54 15.05 -7.29
N HIS A 705 10.81 15.27 -6.20
CA HIS A 705 10.92 14.51 -4.96
C HIS A 705 10.40 13.07 -5.12
N TRP A 706 9.34 12.88 -5.92
CA TRP A 706 8.92 11.56 -6.41
C TRP A 706 8.20 11.66 -7.76
N TRP A 707 8.19 10.56 -8.53
CA TRP A 707 7.53 10.51 -9.85
C TRP A 707 6.97 9.13 -10.19
N LEU A 708 5.99 9.11 -11.10
CA LEU A 708 5.39 7.90 -11.66
C LEU A 708 6.24 7.38 -12.83
N PRO A 709 6.63 6.09 -12.84
CA PRO A 709 7.54 5.53 -13.85
C PRO A 709 7.09 5.68 -15.32
N ARG A 710 5.77 5.80 -15.56
CA ARG A 710 5.20 5.76 -16.90
C ARG A 710 4.91 7.16 -17.46
N THR A 711 4.27 7.99 -16.67
CA THR A 711 3.84 9.33 -17.10
C THR A 711 4.89 10.38 -16.80
N ASP A 712 5.89 10.06 -15.97
CA ASP A 712 6.87 10.99 -15.41
C ASP A 712 6.24 12.11 -14.55
N ALA A 713 4.92 12.07 -14.37
CA ALA A 713 4.21 12.97 -13.49
C ALA A 713 4.71 12.76 -12.06
N GLY A 714 5.07 13.84 -11.42
CA GLY A 714 5.73 13.82 -10.12
C GLY A 714 5.62 15.15 -9.44
N VAL A 715 6.05 15.18 -8.18
CA VAL A 715 5.99 16.38 -7.36
C VAL A 715 7.36 17.05 -7.29
N ARG A 716 7.41 18.36 -7.53
CA ARG A 716 8.56 19.22 -7.21
C ARG A 716 8.29 19.85 -5.83
N THR A 717 9.25 19.80 -4.91
CA THR A 717 9.08 20.29 -3.53
C THR A 717 10.27 21.16 -3.11
N MET A 718 10.17 21.76 -1.92
CA MET A 718 11.27 22.44 -1.24
C MET A 718 12.02 21.54 -0.24
N ILE A 719 11.90 20.21 -0.36
CA ILE A 719 12.67 19.26 0.45
C ILE A 719 14.16 19.46 0.16
N SER A 720 14.92 19.74 1.20
CA SER A 720 16.25 20.34 1.11
C SER A 720 17.38 19.32 0.91
N ASP A 721 17.17 18.06 1.29
CA ASP A 721 18.22 17.04 1.31
C ASP A 721 18.33 16.22 0.02
N ASP A 722 17.27 16.14 -0.79
CA ASP A 722 17.25 15.42 -2.07
C ASP A 722 18.48 15.74 -2.96
N VAL A 723 18.84 17.02 -3.05
CA VAL A 723 19.97 17.47 -3.89
C VAL A 723 21.32 16.97 -3.40
N VAL A 724 21.46 16.67 -2.11
CA VAL A 724 22.70 16.13 -1.53
C VAL A 724 22.80 14.63 -1.80
N TRP A 725 21.68 13.91 -1.79
CA TRP A 725 21.63 12.46 -2.02
C TRP A 725 22.20 12.01 -3.36
N LEU A 726 22.01 12.80 -4.43
CA LEU A 726 22.53 12.44 -5.76
C LEU A 726 24.07 12.32 -5.76
N ALA A 727 24.75 13.32 -5.20
CA ALA A 727 26.21 13.32 -5.11
C ALA A 727 26.71 12.28 -4.10
N HIS A 728 26.02 12.13 -2.96
CA HIS A 728 26.35 11.11 -1.96
C HIS A 728 26.28 9.69 -2.54
N ALA A 729 25.17 9.37 -3.22
CA ALA A 729 24.98 8.07 -3.86
C ALA A 729 26.03 7.80 -4.94
N THR A 730 26.35 8.81 -5.75
CA THR A 730 27.38 8.71 -6.79
C THR A 730 28.77 8.50 -6.18
N ALA A 731 29.12 9.22 -5.11
CA ALA A 731 30.39 9.05 -4.40
C ALA A 731 30.53 7.62 -3.87
N ARG A 732 29.49 7.14 -3.16
CA ARG A 732 29.47 5.80 -2.58
C ARG A 732 29.52 4.71 -3.64
N TYR A 733 28.80 4.87 -4.75
CA TYR A 733 28.86 3.94 -5.89
C TYR A 733 30.29 3.84 -6.43
N ILE A 734 30.97 4.98 -6.66
CA ILE A 734 32.35 4.99 -7.18
C ILE A 734 33.32 4.37 -6.17
N GLU A 735 33.20 4.69 -4.89
CA GLU A 735 34.02 4.11 -3.82
C GLU A 735 33.93 2.58 -3.80
N VAL A 736 32.70 2.04 -3.82
CA VAL A 736 32.46 0.59 -3.70
C VAL A 736 32.78 -0.16 -5.00
N THR A 737 32.53 0.43 -6.16
CA THR A 737 32.67 -0.28 -7.45
C THR A 737 33.96 0.02 -8.19
N GLY A 738 34.57 1.19 -7.96
CA GLY A 738 35.64 1.75 -8.77
C GLY A 738 35.18 2.29 -10.14
N ASP A 739 33.88 2.27 -10.45
CA ASP A 739 33.34 2.69 -11.75
C ASP A 739 33.16 4.23 -11.83
N ALA A 740 34.27 4.94 -12.03
CA ALA A 740 34.25 6.37 -12.29
C ALA A 740 33.69 6.74 -13.69
N ALA A 741 33.45 5.77 -14.58
CA ALA A 741 32.95 6.06 -15.92
C ALA A 741 31.50 6.56 -15.91
N ILE A 742 30.71 6.20 -14.88
CA ILE A 742 29.34 6.67 -14.68
C ILE A 742 29.23 8.21 -14.70
N LEU A 743 30.26 8.92 -14.26
CA LEU A 743 30.28 10.39 -14.20
C LEU A 743 30.15 11.05 -15.59
N ARG A 744 30.52 10.33 -16.66
CA ARG A 744 30.50 10.84 -18.04
C ARG A 744 29.16 10.66 -18.75
N GLU A 745 28.23 9.93 -18.14
CA GLU A 745 26.90 9.69 -18.69
C GLU A 745 26.17 11.02 -18.95
N GLN A 746 25.72 11.23 -20.18
CA GLN A 746 25.02 12.45 -20.59
C GLN A 746 23.51 12.27 -20.44
N LEU A 747 22.89 13.15 -19.65
CA LEU A 747 21.48 13.06 -19.31
C LEU A 747 20.77 14.40 -19.60
N PRO A 748 19.53 14.39 -20.10
CA PRO A 748 18.74 15.61 -20.28
C PRO A 748 18.18 16.14 -18.96
N PHE A 749 17.97 17.46 -18.85
CA PHE A 749 17.19 18.04 -17.74
C PHE A 749 15.69 17.92 -18.04
N ILE A 750 14.88 18.06 -17.00
CA ILE A 750 13.44 18.27 -17.13
C ILE A 750 13.08 19.74 -16.90
N ASP A 751 11.96 20.20 -17.46
CA ASP A 751 11.39 21.53 -17.27
C ASP A 751 9.92 21.44 -16.84
N GLY A 752 9.42 22.47 -16.16
CA GLY A 752 8.04 22.55 -15.72
C GLY A 752 7.81 23.63 -14.67
N GLN A 753 6.67 23.57 -13.98
CA GLN A 753 6.27 24.61 -13.04
C GLN A 753 7.34 24.83 -11.95
N GLN A 754 7.74 26.09 -11.78
CA GLN A 754 8.52 26.53 -10.62
C GLN A 754 7.58 26.80 -9.44
N LEU A 755 8.05 26.54 -8.22
CA LEU A 755 7.30 26.83 -7.02
C LEU A 755 7.25 28.34 -6.79
N GLY A 756 6.04 28.89 -6.64
CA GLY A 756 5.81 30.26 -6.25
C GLY A 756 6.19 30.54 -4.79
N GLU A 757 6.20 31.81 -4.40
CA GLU A 757 6.37 32.20 -2.99
C GLU A 757 5.24 31.61 -2.13
N GLY A 758 5.59 30.83 -1.10
CA GLY A 758 4.64 30.14 -0.23
C GLY A 758 4.05 28.83 -0.79
N GLU A 759 4.45 28.40 -1.99
CA GLU A 759 4.05 27.10 -2.55
C GLU A 759 4.98 25.99 -2.06
N HIS A 760 4.45 24.98 -1.36
CA HIS A 760 5.25 23.88 -0.79
C HIS A 760 5.58 22.79 -1.82
N ASP A 761 4.65 22.54 -2.74
CA ASP A 761 4.77 21.49 -3.73
C ASP A 761 3.96 21.78 -5.00
N ALA A 762 4.35 21.16 -6.11
CA ALA A 762 3.62 21.19 -7.37
C ALA A 762 3.68 19.82 -8.05
N PHE A 763 2.52 19.22 -8.32
CA PHE A 763 2.41 17.96 -9.06
C PHE A 763 2.08 18.21 -10.53
N PHE A 764 2.97 17.79 -11.44
CA PHE A 764 2.80 17.96 -12.88
C PHE A 764 3.60 16.93 -13.68
N THR A 765 3.27 16.80 -14.96
CA THR A 765 4.09 16.06 -15.94
C THR A 765 5.14 17.02 -16.51
N PRO A 766 6.44 16.77 -16.29
CA PRO A 766 7.49 17.64 -16.80
C PRO A 766 7.75 17.42 -18.31
N GLU A 767 8.36 18.41 -18.95
CA GLU A 767 8.91 18.28 -20.30
C GLU A 767 10.38 17.87 -20.25
N ILE A 768 10.83 17.03 -21.18
CA ILE A 768 12.24 16.68 -21.31
C ILE A 768 12.95 17.71 -22.19
N THR A 769 13.95 18.38 -21.64
CA THR A 769 14.71 19.42 -22.36
C THR A 769 15.74 18.82 -23.33
N LYS A 770 16.17 19.62 -24.32
CA LYS A 770 17.32 19.28 -25.20
C LYS A 770 18.68 19.51 -24.53
N ASN A 771 18.71 20.25 -23.41
CA ASN A 771 19.94 20.55 -22.71
C ASN A 771 20.40 19.32 -21.94
N THR A 772 21.65 18.90 -22.17
CA THR A 772 22.22 17.73 -21.53
C THR A 772 23.43 18.12 -20.70
N ALA A 773 23.70 17.35 -19.66
CA ALA A 773 24.88 17.51 -18.81
C ALA A 773 25.35 16.14 -18.35
N SER A 774 26.66 16.06 -18.07
CA SER A 774 27.25 14.87 -17.48
C SER A 774 26.67 14.61 -16.08
N LEU A 775 26.66 13.35 -15.63
CA LEU A 775 26.28 13.04 -14.25
C LEU A 775 27.14 13.81 -13.24
N TYR A 776 28.44 14.00 -13.53
CA TYR A 776 29.30 14.86 -12.72
C TYR A 776 28.74 16.28 -12.58
N ASP A 777 28.42 16.94 -13.70
CA ASP A 777 27.90 18.31 -13.68
C ASP A 777 26.56 18.42 -12.96
N ARG A 778 25.73 17.37 -13.02
CA ARG A 778 24.46 17.29 -12.29
C ARG A 778 24.66 17.21 -10.79
N CYS A 779 25.56 16.34 -10.33
CA CYS A 779 25.97 16.27 -8.93
C CYS A 779 26.55 17.61 -8.47
N ALA A 780 27.41 18.22 -9.29
CA ALA A 780 28.03 19.51 -8.98
C ALA A 780 27.00 20.63 -8.84
N ARG A 781 26.00 20.72 -9.74
CA ARG A 781 24.89 21.69 -9.64
C ARG A 781 24.05 21.48 -8.39
N ALA A 782 23.76 20.23 -8.04
CA ALA A 782 22.99 19.90 -6.85
C ALA A 782 23.72 20.34 -5.57
N LEU A 783 25.04 20.09 -5.48
CA LEU A 783 25.88 20.56 -4.37
C LEU A 783 26.04 22.09 -4.33
N ASP A 784 26.23 22.72 -5.49
CA ASP A 784 26.29 24.19 -5.60
C ASP A 784 24.97 24.82 -5.10
N LEU A 785 23.83 24.18 -5.39
CA LEU A 785 22.52 24.60 -4.89
C LEU A 785 22.36 24.37 -3.37
N ALA A 786 22.81 23.22 -2.85
CA ALA A 786 22.79 22.95 -1.41
C ALA A 786 23.62 24.00 -0.62
N ILE A 787 24.80 24.36 -1.13
CA ILE A 787 25.63 25.43 -0.56
C ILE A 787 24.92 26.79 -0.62
N LYS A 788 24.26 27.10 -1.75
CA LYS A 788 23.48 28.34 -1.89
C LYS A 788 22.31 28.40 -0.90
N ARG A 789 21.71 27.25 -0.56
CA ARG A 789 20.64 27.09 0.43
C ARG A 789 21.21 26.97 1.85
N SER A 790 22.23 27.75 2.18
CA SER A 790 22.77 27.85 3.54
C SER A 790 22.49 29.22 4.14
N SER A 791 22.27 29.24 5.45
CA SER A 791 22.10 30.47 6.22
C SER A 791 23.40 31.30 6.24
N PRO A 792 23.35 32.57 6.68
CA PRO A 792 24.56 33.36 6.91
C PRO A 792 25.53 32.75 7.93
N ALA A 793 25.03 31.91 8.85
CA ALA A 793 25.86 31.17 9.80
C ALA A 793 26.58 29.97 9.15
N GLY A 794 26.15 29.56 7.95
CA GLY A 794 26.75 28.49 7.17
C GLY A 794 26.06 27.13 7.32
N LEU A 795 25.00 27.02 8.13
CA LEU A 795 24.18 25.81 8.21
C LEU A 795 23.20 25.73 7.04
N PRO A 796 22.90 24.55 6.50
CA PRO A 796 21.90 24.42 5.44
C PRO A 796 20.50 24.73 5.97
N LEU A 797 19.70 25.38 5.13
CA LEU A 797 18.31 25.70 5.40
C LEU A 797 17.45 24.44 5.29
N ILE A 798 16.55 24.22 6.24
CA ILE A 798 15.64 23.06 6.23
C ILE A 798 14.52 23.21 5.20
N LEU A 799 14.10 24.46 4.90
CA LEU A 799 13.07 24.78 3.92
C LEU A 799 11.76 24.01 4.20
N GLY A 800 11.22 23.30 3.19
CA GLY A 800 9.99 22.51 3.32
C GLY A 800 10.16 21.17 4.02
N GLY A 801 11.36 20.88 4.55
CA GLY A 801 11.73 19.63 5.20
C GLY A 801 13.13 19.18 4.79
N ASP A 802 13.76 18.37 5.64
CA ASP A 802 14.94 17.58 5.29
C ASP A 802 14.54 16.10 5.24
N TRP A 803 15.41 15.16 5.64
CA TRP A 803 15.05 13.74 5.65
C TRP A 803 13.81 13.44 6.52
N ASN A 804 13.53 14.24 7.55
CA ASN A 804 12.26 14.16 8.26
C ASN A 804 11.22 15.04 7.55
N ASP A 805 10.50 14.43 6.61
CA ASP A 805 9.45 15.08 5.82
C ASP A 805 8.37 15.74 6.71
N GLY A 806 8.17 15.26 7.94
CA GLY A 806 7.19 15.77 8.89
C GLY A 806 7.49 17.14 9.49
N MET A 807 8.75 17.59 9.42
CA MET A 807 9.21 18.88 9.93
C MET A 807 9.05 20.01 8.89
N ASN A 808 7.97 19.96 8.11
CA ASN A 808 7.78 20.78 6.91
C ASN A 808 7.47 22.27 7.15
N ARG A 809 7.28 22.68 8.41
CA ARG A 809 7.05 24.09 8.81
C ARG A 809 8.19 24.70 9.60
N VAL A 810 9.28 23.97 9.83
CA VAL A 810 10.42 24.49 10.60
C VAL A 810 11.12 25.65 9.87
N GLY A 811 11.22 25.58 8.54
CA GLY A 811 11.91 26.58 7.73
C GLY A 811 11.12 27.05 6.50
N GLU A 812 9.79 27.02 6.55
CA GLU A 812 8.94 27.38 5.41
C GLU A 812 9.14 28.84 4.95
N GLY A 813 9.58 29.72 5.86
CA GLY A 813 9.97 31.11 5.60
C GLY A 813 11.41 31.27 5.05
N GLY A 814 12.13 30.17 4.82
CA GLY A 814 13.45 30.17 4.19
C GLY A 814 14.61 30.61 5.07
N LYS A 815 14.45 30.53 6.40
CA LYS A 815 15.47 30.94 7.40
C LYS A 815 15.83 29.83 8.38
N GLY A 816 14.91 28.91 8.67
CA GLY A 816 15.14 27.78 9.57
C GLY A 816 16.25 26.86 9.08
N GLU A 817 17.06 26.34 10.01
CA GLU A 817 18.29 25.60 9.72
C GLU A 817 18.19 24.12 10.11
N SER A 818 18.92 23.25 9.41
CA SER A 818 19.03 21.81 9.73
C SER A 818 20.47 21.41 10.06
N VAL A 819 20.67 20.86 11.27
CA VAL A 819 21.98 20.37 11.72
C VAL A 819 22.30 19.00 11.13
N TRP A 820 21.30 18.12 11.02
CA TRP A 820 21.46 16.82 10.37
C TRP A 820 21.90 16.98 8.91
N LEU A 821 21.22 17.85 8.15
CA LEU A 821 21.59 18.12 6.77
C LEU A 821 22.98 18.76 6.70
N GLY A 822 23.37 19.54 7.71
CA GLY A 822 24.72 20.09 7.83
C GLY A 822 25.79 18.99 7.88
N TRP A 823 25.63 17.98 8.74
CA TRP A 823 26.55 16.84 8.79
C TRP A 823 26.57 16.05 7.49
N PHE A 824 25.40 15.81 6.90
CA PHE A 824 25.27 15.06 5.66
C PHE A 824 25.91 15.78 4.47
N LEU A 825 25.70 17.09 4.35
CA LEU A 825 26.32 17.95 3.34
C LEU A 825 27.83 18.01 3.54
N LEU A 826 28.31 18.21 4.78
CA LEU A 826 29.73 18.25 5.09
C LEU A 826 30.44 16.97 4.62
N LYS A 827 29.91 15.79 4.98
CA LYS A 827 30.41 14.50 4.52
C LYS A 827 30.44 14.42 2.99
N THR A 828 29.35 14.78 2.35
CA THR A 828 29.20 14.66 0.89
C THR A 828 30.16 15.60 0.15
N LEU A 829 30.37 16.84 0.62
CA LEU A 829 31.33 17.77 0.04
C LEU A 829 32.77 17.23 0.16
N THR A 830 33.13 16.69 1.34
CA THR A 830 34.46 16.10 1.58
C THR A 830 34.70 14.88 0.68
N ASP A 831 33.71 13.98 0.55
CA ASP A 831 33.83 12.78 -0.29
C ASP A 831 33.85 13.09 -1.79
N PHE A 832 33.10 14.11 -2.22
CA PHE A 832 32.97 14.43 -3.65
C PHE A 832 34.06 15.38 -4.15
N ALA A 833 34.75 16.11 -3.27
CA ALA A 833 35.86 16.99 -3.67
C ALA A 833 37.02 16.24 -4.38
N PRO A 834 37.47 15.05 -3.92
CA PRO A 834 38.39 14.20 -4.68
C PRO A 834 37.85 13.78 -6.06
N VAL A 835 36.55 13.49 -6.16
CA VAL A 835 35.89 13.15 -7.43
C VAL A 835 35.97 14.32 -8.41
N ALA A 836 35.65 15.54 -7.96
CA ALA A 836 35.76 16.75 -8.78
C ALA A 836 37.20 17.04 -9.23
N LYS A 837 38.18 16.87 -8.34
CA LYS A 837 39.61 16.97 -8.73
C LYS A 837 39.96 15.93 -9.81
N GLY A 838 39.47 14.70 -9.69
CA GLY A 838 39.64 13.65 -10.69
C GLY A 838 39.00 13.97 -12.05
N GLN A 839 37.94 14.79 -12.08
CA GLN A 839 37.34 15.32 -13.31
C GLN A 839 38.01 16.61 -13.81
N GLY A 840 39.06 17.10 -13.13
CA GLY A 840 39.78 18.33 -13.49
C GLY A 840 39.17 19.63 -12.93
N ASP A 841 38.06 19.58 -12.19
CA ASP A 841 37.38 20.75 -11.63
C ASP A 841 37.91 21.09 -10.22
N THR A 842 39.18 21.51 -10.19
CA THR A 842 39.86 21.86 -8.94
C THR A 842 39.23 23.10 -8.28
N LYS A 843 38.62 23.99 -9.07
CA LYS A 843 38.00 25.23 -8.57
C LYS A 843 36.75 24.93 -7.74
N ARG A 844 35.82 24.11 -8.22
CA ARG A 844 34.67 23.69 -7.41
C ARG A 844 35.12 22.90 -6.19
N ALA A 845 36.04 21.96 -6.34
CA ALA A 845 36.57 21.20 -5.20
C ALA A 845 37.11 22.12 -4.09
N GLN A 846 37.87 23.17 -4.43
CA GLN A 846 38.35 24.16 -3.45
C GLN A 846 37.21 24.98 -2.84
N THR A 847 36.19 25.33 -3.62
CA THR A 847 35.03 26.11 -3.16
C THR A 847 34.20 25.29 -2.16
N TRP A 848 33.96 24.03 -2.47
CA TRP A 848 33.26 23.08 -1.61
C TRP A 848 34.03 22.81 -0.32
N LEU A 849 35.34 22.58 -0.39
CA LEU A 849 36.16 22.41 0.82
C LEU A 849 36.20 23.68 1.69
N LYS A 850 36.23 24.87 1.08
CA LYS A 850 36.14 26.13 1.83
C LYS A 850 34.78 26.29 2.51
N HIS A 851 33.68 25.90 1.85
CA HIS A 851 32.37 25.90 2.48
C HIS A 851 32.26 24.81 3.57
N ALA A 852 32.83 23.63 3.35
CA ALA A 852 32.93 22.57 4.35
C ALA A 852 33.61 23.07 5.64
N ASP A 853 34.69 23.87 5.54
CA ASP A 853 35.32 24.51 6.71
C ASP A 853 34.39 25.49 7.45
N VAL A 854 33.56 26.25 6.71
CA VAL A 854 32.57 27.17 7.29
C VAL A 854 31.47 26.36 8.00
N LEU A 855 30.93 25.37 7.32
CA LEU A 855 29.88 24.49 7.81
C LEU A 855 30.33 23.71 9.05
N LYS A 856 31.53 23.13 9.03
CA LYS A 856 32.14 22.45 10.18
C LYS A 856 32.25 23.38 11.39
N ARG A 857 32.71 24.63 11.20
CA ARG A 857 32.73 25.61 12.30
C ARG A 857 31.34 25.91 12.83
N ALA A 858 30.34 26.07 11.96
CA ALA A 858 28.97 26.36 12.37
C ALA A 858 28.35 25.19 13.17
N LEU A 859 28.60 23.95 12.74
CA LEU A 859 28.18 22.73 13.44
C LEU A 859 28.85 22.62 14.81
N GLU A 860 30.16 22.91 14.88
CA GLU A 860 30.94 22.88 16.12
C GLU A 860 30.81 24.15 16.98
N SER A 861 30.04 25.16 16.58
CA SER A 861 29.83 26.35 17.40
C SER A 861 28.35 26.58 17.67
N THR A 862 27.59 26.88 16.62
CA THR A 862 26.21 27.36 16.73
C THR A 862 25.24 26.22 16.96
N ALA A 863 25.53 25.04 16.40
CA ALA A 863 24.70 23.85 16.58
C ALA A 863 24.98 23.11 17.89
N TRP A 864 26.16 23.28 18.52
CA TRP A 864 26.45 22.69 19.82
C TRP A 864 25.75 23.47 20.95
N ASP A 865 24.87 22.83 21.70
CA ASP A 865 24.10 23.51 22.75
C ASP A 865 24.73 23.44 24.16
N GLY A 866 25.88 22.77 24.28
CA GLY A 866 26.56 22.52 25.54
C GLY A 866 26.56 21.05 25.97
N GLN A 867 25.53 20.29 25.59
CA GLN A 867 25.37 18.88 25.96
C GLN A 867 25.23 17.97 24.74
N TRP A 868 24.56 18.43 23.68
CA TRP A 868 24.42 17.72 22.41
C TRP A 868 24.34 18.70 21.23
N TYR A 869 24.28 18.16 20.02
CA TYR A 869 24.02 18.97 18.83
C TYR A 869 22.52 19.21 18.69
N ARG A 870 22.13 20.46 18.47
CA ARG A 870 20.75 20.84 18.18
C ARG A 870 20.23 20.09 16.97
N ARG A 871 18.91 19.97 16.84
CA ARG A 871 18.27 19.47 15.62
C ARG A 871 18.28 20.53 14.51
N GLY A 872 18.17 21.80 14.88
CA GLY A 872 18.04 22.92 13.95
C GLY A 872 17.57 24.20 14.63
N SER A 873 16.97 25.08 13.83
CA SER A 873 16.31 26.30 14.29
C SER A 873 15.06 26.58 13.45
N PHE A 874 14.05 27.21 14.05
CA PHE A 874 12.89 27.74 13.32
C PHE A 874 13.26 29.04 12.56
N ASP A 875 12.38 29.50 11.68
CA ASP A 875 12.58 30.74 10.91
C ASP A 875 12.80 32.01 11.75
N ASP A 876 12.30 32.03 13.00
CA ASP A 876 12.50 33.13 13.95
C ASP A 876 13.82 33.01 14.75
N GLY A 877 14.60 31.95 14.52
CA GLY A 877 15.85 31.64 15.21
C GLY A 877 15.67 30.83 16.50
N THR A 878 14.44 30.45 16.86
CA THR A 878 14.18 29.61 18.04
C THR A 878 14.88 28.25 17.89
N PRO A 879 15.69 27.81 18.87
CA PRO A 879 16.36 26.52 18.81
C PRO A 879 15.39 25.32 18.81
N LEU A 880 15.67 24.34 17.96
CA LEU A 880 14.98 23.05 17.90
C LEU A 880 15.96 21.93 18.29
N GLY A 881 15.55 20.95 19.11
CA GLY A 881 16.47 19.90 19.56
C GLY A 881 17.47 20.37 20.61
N SER A 882 17.08 21.31 21.48
CA SER A 882 17.96 21.92 22.49
C SER A 882 17.57 21.46 23.90
N HIS A 883 18.53 21.44 24.84
CA HIS A 883 18.23 21.22 26.27
C HIS A 883 17.22 22.23 26.86
N ASN A 884 17.05 23.39 26.20
CA ASN A 884 16.06 24.40 26.54
C ASN A 884 14.71 24.23 25.83
N SER A 885 14.56 23.29 24.90
CA SER A 885 13.30 23.00 24.22
C SER A 885 12.35 22.26 25.17
N ASP A 886 11.04 22.53 25.11
CA ASP A 886 10.06 21.79 25.94
C ASP A 886 9.77 20.39 25.38
N GLU A 887 9.64 20.31 24.06
CA GLU A 887 9.40 19.10 23.26
C GLU A 887 10.51 19.00 22.20
N CYS A 888 10.84 17.79 21.74
CA CYS A 888 12.02 17.51 20.92
C CYS A 888 13.28 18.14 21.52
N LYS A 889 13.64 17.71 22.73
CA LYS A 889 14.86 18.17 23.44
C LYS A 889 16.13 17.66 22.80
N ILE A 890 16.11 16.38 22.42
CA ILE A 890 17.22 15.72 21.74
C ILE A 890 16.65 14.87 20.62
N ASP A 891 17.32 14.92 19.48
CA ASP A 891 16.96 14.19 18.27
C ASP A 891 18.14 13.32 17.82
N SER A 892 17.85 12.06 17.49
CA SER A 892 18.82 11.00 17.20
C SER A 892 19.65 11.27 15.95
N ILE A 893 19.06 11.88 14.91
CA ILE A 893 19.74 11.95 13.61
C ILE A 893 20.86 12.98 13.61
N ALA A 894 20.70 14.11 14.32
CA ALA A 894 21.79 15.09 14.47
C ALA A 894 22.98 14.50 15.25
N GLN A 895 22.72 13.67 16.26
CA GLN A 895 23.80 13.06 17.07
C GLN A 895 24.50 11.97 16.29
N SER A 896 23.74 11.06 15.68
CA SER A 896 24.27 9.95 14.90
C SER A 896 25.16 10.46 13.76
N TRP A 897 24.73 11.50 13.05
CA TRP A 897 25.47 12.03 11.91
C TRP A 897 26.69 12.89 12.28
N SER A 898 26.79 13.39 13.52
CA SER A 898 28.06 13.95 14.01
C SER A 898 29.20 12.92 13.94
N VAL A 899 28.87 11.64 14.20
CA VAL A 899 29.80 10.51 14.06
C VAL A 899 29.90 10.04 12.62
N LEU A 900 28.77 9.77 11.94
CA LEU A 900 28.76 9.16 10.60
C LEU A 900 29.38 10.07 9.52
N SER A 901 29.40 11.38 9.76
CA SER A 901 30.14 12.32 8.89
C SER A 901 31.66 12.13 8.98
N GLY A 902 32.18 11.53 10.06
CA GLY A 902 33.62 11.45 10.32
C GLY A 902 34.30 12.79 10.61
N GLU A 903 33.53 13.87 10.73
CA GLU A 903 34.03 15.25 10.83
C GLU A 903 33.72 15.92 12.17
N GLY A 904 32.81 15.37 12.97
CA GLY A 904 32.47 15.88 14.30
C GLY A 904 33.64 15.84 15.28
N ASP A 905 33.65 16.76 16.24
CA ASP A 905 34.58 16.71 17.36
C ASP A 905 34.36 15.42 18.16
N PRO A 906 35.40 14.57 18.35
CA PRO A 906 35.21 13.26 18.98
C PRO A 906 34.69 13.34 20.42
N ALA A 907 35.10 14.35 21.20
CA ALA A 907 34.66 14.48 22.59
C ALA A 907 33.18 14.89 22.64
N ARG A 908 32.76 15.86 21.82
CA ARG A 908 31.37 16.29 21.74
C ARG A 908 30.45 15.22 21.16
N SER A 909 30.88 14.55 20.11
CA SER A 909 30.13 13.43 19.52
C SER A 909 29.94 12.30 20.54
N THR A 910 30.95 12.04 21.38
CA THR A 910 30.85 11.08 22.49
C THR A 910 29.81 11.53 23.51
N THR A 911 29.92 12.76 24.02
CA THR A 911 28.94 13.31 24.98
C THR A 911 27.52 13.30 24.42
N ALA A 912 27.33 13.72 23.17
CA ALA A 912 26.02 13.76 22.51
C ALA A 912 25.41 12.37 22.38
N MET A 913 26.20 11.37 21.98
CA MET A 913 25.73 9.99 21.86
C MET A 913 25.45 9.36 23.23
N GLU A 914 26.20 9.70 24.28
CA GLU A 914 25.89 9.27 25.65
C GLU A 914 24.53 9.81 26.12
N GLN A 915 24.26 11.09 25.88
CA GLN A 915 22.95 11.70 26.19
C GLN A 915 21.83 11.08 25.35
N ALA A 916 22.09 10.82 24.07
CA ALA A 916 21.12 10.15 23.21
C ALA A 916 20.84 8.70 23.66
N ILE A 917 21.83 7.94 24.14
CA ILE A 917 21.58 6.63 24.75
C ILE A 917 20.67 6.76 25.96
N GLU A 918 21.01 7.66 26.88
CA GLU A 918 20.27 7.86 28.13
C GLU A 918 18.80 8.26 27.88
N MET A 919 18.54 9.11 26.90
CA MET A 919 17.22 9.70 26.68
C MET A 919 16.37 8.99 25.62
N LEU A 920 17.00 8.34 24.63
CA LEU A 920 16.30 7.80 23.45
C LEU A 920 16.23 6.28 23.42
N VAL A 921 17.15 5.56 24.08
CA VAL A 921 17.08 4.11 24.17
C VAL A 921 16.16 3.71 25.32
N ASP A 922 15.14 2.93 25.00
CA ASP A 922 14.12 2.48 25.93
C ASP A 922 14.16 0.96 26.05
N ASP A 923 14.77 0.47 27.13
CA ASP A 923 14.94 -0.97 27.37
C ASP A 923 13.62 -1.69 27.69
N GLU A 924 12.64 -0.98 28.25
CA GLU A 924 11.33 -1.57 28.58
C GLU A 924 10.52 -1.83 27.30
N LEU A 925 10.46 -0.83 26.43
CA LEU A 925 9.78 -0.96 25.13
C LEU A 925 10.64 -1.65 24.07
N LYS A 926 11.94 -1.85 24.34
CA LYS A 926 12.96 -2.35 23.41
C LYS A 926 13.01 -1.53 22.12
N ILE A 927 13.09 -0.20 22.23
CA ILE A 927 13.13 0.71 21.07
C ILE A 927 14.21 1.78 21.20
N VAL A 928 14.55 2.40 20.08
CA VAL A 928 15.37 3.62 19.99
C VAL A 928 14.52 4.73 19.38
N LYS A 929 14.12 5.70 20.20
CA LYS A 929 13.24 6.82 19.81
C LYS A 929 13.95 7.77 18.84
N LEU A 930 13.20 8.36 17.91
CA LEU A 930 13.73 9.38 16.99
C LEU A 930 14.11 10.65 17.76
N PHE A 931 13.23 11.14 18.63
CA PHE A 931 13.49 12.25 19.54
C PHE A 931 12.59 12.15 20.77
N THR A 932 12.89 12.93 21.81
CA THR A 932 12.06 13.00 23.02
C THR A 932 12.13 14.39 23.67
N PRO A 933 11.08 14.84 24.39
CA PRO A 933 9.71 14.33 24.35
C PRO A 933 9.05 14.53 22.97
N PRO A 934 7.99 13.77 22.62
CA PRO A 934 7.22 14.00 21.40
C PRO A 934 6.53 15.38 21.38
N PHE A 935 6.26 15.92 20.19
CA PHE A 935 5.46 17.14 20.04
C PHE A 935 4.00 16.90 20.42
N SER A 936 3.41 17.83 21.15
CA SER A 936 2.01 17.81 21.53
C SER A 936 1.45 19.21 21.70
N LYS A 937 2.10 20.03 22.52
CA LYS A 937 1.59 21.33 22.98
C LYS A 937 2.49 22.51 22.62
N SER A 938 3.63 22.29 21.95
CA SER A 938 4.56 23.35 21.54
C SER A 938 3.86 24.56 20.91
N GLU A 939 4.32 25.78 21.19
CA GLU A 939 3.80 26.96 20.49
C GLU A 939 4.27 26.98 19.04
N HIS A 940 5.56 26.69 18.81
CA HIS A 940 6.13 26.55 17.48
C HIS A 940 5.60 25.30 16.79
N ASP A 941 5.10 25.47 15.56
CA ASP A 941 4.55 24.39 14.75
C ASP A 941 5.66 23.76 13.90
N PRO A 942 6.09 22.51 14.19
CA PRO A 942 7.08 21.83 13.37
C PRO A 942 6.52 21.36 12.02
N GLY A 943 5.20 21.31 11.84
CA GLY A 943 4.56 20.78 10.64
C GLY A 943 3.68 19.57 10.92
N TYR A 944 3.39 18.79 9.88
CA TYR A 944 2.42 17.69 10.00
C TYR A 944 2.87 16.59 10.97
N ILE A 945 4.14 16.52 11.34
CA ILE A 945 4.63 15.61 12.38
C ILE A 945 3.84 15.72 13.69
N LYS A 946 3.40 16.93 14.05
CA LYS A 946 2.59 17.19 15.25
C LYS A 946 1.14 16.72 15.11
N SER A 947 0.71 16.36 13.89
CA SER A 947 -0.61 15.75 13.64
C SER A 947 -0.65 14.27 14.02
N TYR A 948 0.51 13.62 14.16
CA TYR A 948 0.58 12.28 14.74
C TYR A 948 0.41 12.33 16.26
N PRO A 949 -0.25 11.33 16.86
CA PRO A 949 -0.28 11.18 18.31
C PRO A 949 1.15 11.17 18.90
N PRO A 950 1.36 11.70 20.12
CA PRO A 950 2.65 11.64 20.78
C PRO A 950 3.18 10.20 20.92
N GLY A 951 4.41 9.98 20.50
CA GLY A 951 5.07 8.67 20.50
C GLY A 951 4.66 7.75 19.34
N VAL A 952 4.01 8.26 18.29
CA VAL A 952 3.61 7.49 17.11
C VAL A 952 4.38 7.99 15.88
N ARG A 953 4.94 7.04 15.12
CA ARG A 953 5.78 7.28 13.94
C ARG A 953 6.90 8.30 14.19
N GLU A 954 7.07 9.29 13.31
CA GLU A 954 8.07 10.34 13.41
C GLU A 954 7.90 11.20 14.66
N ASN A 955 6.70 11.29 15.26
CA ASN A 955 6.46 12.11 16.45
C ASN A 955 6.92 11.41 17.74
N GLY A 956 8.24 11.24 17.90
CA GLY A 956 8.87 10.67 19.10
C GLY A 956 8.72 9.16 19.28
N GLY A 957 8.19 8.43 18.29
CA GLY A 957 8.32 6.98 18.20
C GLY A 957 9.73 6.57 17.75
N GLN A 958 10.00 5.27 17.68
CA GLN A 958 11.14 4.77 16.90
C GLN A 958 10.81 4.90 15.43
N TYR A 959 11.65 5.64 14.71
CA TYR A 959 11.71 5.55 13.27
C TYR A 959 12.93 4.70 12.91
N THR A 960 12.70 3.43 12.55
CA THR A 960 13.74 2.40 12.50
C THR A 960 14.90 2.77 11.58
N HIS A 961 14.63 3.53 10.51
CA HIS A 961 15.69 4.05 9.65
C HIS A 961 16.66 4.98 10.42
N ALA A 962 16.17 5.94 11.19
CA ALA A 962 17.03 6.78 12.04
C ALA A 962 17.75 5.95 13.12
N ALA A 963 17.05 4.98 13.73
CA ALA A 963 17.64 4.09 14.72
C ALA A 963 18.78 3.23 14.13
N THR A 964 18.73 2.86 12.85
CA THR A 964 19.85 2.14 12.21
C THR A 964 21.09 3.02 12.06
N TRP A 965 20.95 4.33 11.81
CA TRP A 965 22.10 5.26 11.84
C TRP A 965 22.69 5.37 13.23
N PHE A 966 21.85 5.37 14.26
CA PHE A 966 22.29 5.35 15.65
C PHE A 966 23.14 4.11 15.96
N VAL A 967 22.70 2.93 15.52
CA VAL A 967 23.47 1.68 15.64
C VAL A 967 24.83 1.77 14.92
N ILE A 968 24.85 2.26 13.68
CA ILE A 968 26.10 2.40 12.91
C ILE A 968 27.04 3.39 13.60
N ALA A 969 26.52 4.51 14.11
CA ALA A 969 27.32 5.51 14.83
C ALA A 969 27.98 4.90 16.08
N LEU A 970 27.25 4.13 16.89
CA LEU A 970 27.82 3.42 18.03
C LEU A 970 28.93 2.45 17.61
N ALA A 971 28.72 1.72 16.52
CA ALA A 971 29.72 0.80 15.97
C ALA A 971 30.99 1.56 15.50
N GLU A 972 30.84 2.70 14.82
CA GLU A 972 31.98 3.54 14.41
C GLU A 972 32.76 4.13 15.61
N MET A 973 32.09 4.42 16.72
CA MET A 973 32.73 4.84 17.96
C MET A 973 33.47 3.71 18.70
N GLY A 974 33.32 2.45 18.25
CA GLY A 974 33.86 1.29 18.96
C GLY A 974 33.03 0.84 20.17
N ARG A 975 31.81 1.38 20.35
CA ARG A 975 30.85 0.99 21.39
C ARG A 975 30.08 -0.27 20.98
N THR A 976 30.84 -1.36 20.84
CA THR A 976 30.38 -2.60 20.17
C THR A 976 29.22 -3.30 20.89
N ASP A 977 29.23 -3.36 22.21
CA ASP A 977 28.15 -3.96 23.00
C ASP A 977 26.85 -3.13 22.91
N GLU A 978 26.95 -1.79 22.97
CA GLU A 978 25.78 -0.93 22.82
C GLU A 978 25.23 -0.95 21.39
N ALA A 979 26.09 -0.99 20.38
CA ALA A 979 25.69 -1.12 18.98
C ALA A 979 24.91 -2.42 18.75
N TYR A 980 25.43 -3.55 19.25
CA TYR A 980 24.74 -4.84 19.16
C TYR A 980 23.43 -4.86 19.95
N ARG A 981 23.41 -4.32 21.18
CA ARG A 981 22.18 -4.20 21.99
C ARG A 981 21.09 -3.45 21.23
N CYS A 982 21.42 -2.29 20.67
CA CYS A 982 20.47 -1.48 19.90
C CYS A 982 20.06 -2.22 18.62
N PHE A 983 20.98 -2.85 17.89
CA PHE A 983 20.64 -3.69 16.72
C PHE A 983 19.63 -4.78 17.09
N SER A 984 19.85 -5.48 18.21
CA SER A 984 18.96 -6.51 18.72
C SER A 984 17.57 -5.96 19.04
N MET A 985 17.45 -4.71 19.49
CA MET A 985 16.19 -4.01 19.68
C MET A 985 15.50 -3.63 18.36
N LEU A 986 16.22 -3.49 17.25
CA LEU A 986 15.61 -3.18 15.94
C LEU A 986 15.19 -4.44 15.17
N ASN A 987 15.69 -5.60 15.55
CA ASN A 987 15.41 -6.86 14.85
C ASN A 987 13.95 -7.31 15.15
N PRO A 988 13.07 -7.41 14.13
CA PRO A 988 11.65 -7.74 14.32
C PRO A 988 11.41 -9.09 15.01
N VAL A 989 12.34 -10.04 14.85
CA VAL A 989 12.25 -11.35 15.51
C VAL A 989 12.25 -11.21 17.04
N ASN A 990 13.02 -10.27 17.57
CA ASN A 990 13.17 -10.05 19.01
C ASN A 990 11.99 -9.31 19.65
N HIS A 991 11.13 -8.70 18.83
CA HIS A 991 9.86 -8.14 19.28
C HIS A 991 8.73 -9.17 19.39
N ALA A 992 8.93 -10.36 18.83
CA ALA A 992 7.93 -11.41 18.77
C ALA A 992 8.55 -12.75 19.16
N SER A 993 9.24 -12.80 20.31
CA SER A 993 9.93 -14.00 20.80
C SER A 993 8.98 -15.10 21.29
N ASP A 994 7.75 -14.72 21.64
CA ASP A 994 6.67 -15.59 22.11
C ASP A 994 5.32 -15.01 21.70
N GLU A 995 4.23 -15.68 22.07
CA GLU A 995 2.87 -15.31 21.68
C GLU A 995 2.44 -13.96 22.24
N ALA A 996 2.80 -13.66 23.50
CA ALA A 996 2.44 -12.38 24.12
C ALA A 996 3.21 -11.23 23.47
N ALA A 997 4.49 -11.45 23.16
CA ALA A 997 5.33 -10.51 22.42
C ALA A 997 4.78 -10.29 21.00
N ALA A 998 4.39 -11.35 20.30
CA ALA A 998 3.78 -11.25 18.96
C ALA A 998 2.43 -10.51 18.98
N GLU A 999 1.58 -10.72 19.98
CA GLU A 999 0.34 -9.95 20.19
C GLU A 999 0.59 -8.49 20.56
N HIS A 1000 1.70 -8.21 21.22
CA HIS A 1000 2.10 -6.86 21.56
C HIS A 1000 2.72 -6.13 20.36
N TYR A 1001 3.64 -6.74 19.62
CA TYR A 1001 4.28 -6.17 18.44
C TYR A 1001 3.34 -6.09 17.23
N ARG A 1002 2.48 -7.10 17.09
CA ARG A 1002 1.37 -7.28 16.14
C ARG A 1002 1.73 -7.52 14.68
N VAL A 1003 2.77 -6.87 14.17
CA VAL A 1003 3.16 -6.94 12.76
C VAL A 1003 4.15 -8.08 12.50
N GLU A 1004 4.57 -8.25 11.25
CA GLU A 1004 5.39 -9.39 10.83
C GLU A 1004 6.75 -9.47 11.58
N PRO A 1005 7.12 -10.64 12.12
CA PRO A 1005 8.38 -10.83 12.84
C PRO A 1005 9.58 -11.15 11.93
N TYR A 1006 9.36 -11.25 10.61
CA TYR A 1006 10.37 -11.61 9.61
C TYR A 1006 10.64 -10.49 8.61
N VAL A 1007 10.11 -9.28 8.84
CA VAL A 1007 10.45 -8.07 8.07
C VAL A 1007 10.49 -6.86 9.00
N VAL A 1008 11.29 -5.87 8.63
CA VAL A 1008 11.47 -4.66 9.44
C VAL A 1008 10.30 -3.71 9.25
N ALA A 1009 9.80 -3.17 10.36
CA ALA A 1009 8.86 -2.05 10.40
C ALA A 1009 9.59 -0.70 10.26
N ALA A 1010 8.99 0.25 9.53
CA ALA A 1010 9.47 1.63 9.43
C ALA A 1010 9.42 2.32 10.79
N ASP A 1011 8.40 2.02 11.58
CA ASP A 1011 8.14 2.63 12.87
C ASP A 1011 7.70 1.62 13.94
N ILE A 1012 8.08 1.91 15.20
CA ILE A 1012 7.61 1.24 16.42
C ILE A 1012 7.21 2.33 17.41
N TYR A 1013 6.05 2.20 18.02
CA TYR A 1013 5.49 3.27 18.84
C TYR A 1013 6.13 3.32 20.23
N ALA A 1014 6.18 4.52 20.80
CA ALA A 1014 6.64 4.83 22.17
C ALA A 1014 5.50 5.37 23.06
N GLY A 1015 4.38 5.80 22.47
CA GLY A 1015 3.31 6.52 23.18
C GLY A 1015 2.47 5.67 24.12
N GLU A 1016 1.80 6.31 25.08
CA GLU A 1016 0.99 5.64 26.10
C GLU A 1016 -0.05 4.68 25.51
N GLY A 1017 -0.11 3.45 26.05
CA GLY A 1017 -1.02 2.38 25.63
C GLY A 1017 -0.67 1.67 24.31
N LYS A 1018 0.32 2.16 23.56
CA LYS A 1018 0.75 1.60 22.27
C LYS A 1018 2.25 1.37 22.15
N GLY A 1019 3.05 1.79 23.13
CA GLY A 1019 4.50 1.54 23.20
C GLY A 1019 4.83 0.09 22.85
N GLY A 1020 5.85 -0.14 22.04
CA GLY A 1020 6.31 -1.46 21.59
C GLY A 1020 5.52 -2.08 20.42
N ARG A 1021 4.38 -1.51 20.01
CA ARG A 1021 3.65 -1.96 18.79
C ARG A 1021 4.39 -1.54 17.54
N GLY A 1022 4.59 -2.49 16.62
CA GLY A 1022 5.07 -2.18 15.28
C GLY A 1022 3.97 -1.54 14.42
N GLY A 1023 4.37 -0.63 13.52
CA GLY A 1023 3.47 -0.03 12.56
C GLY A 1023 3.78 -0.45 11.12
N TRP A 1024 4.39 0.43 10.35
CA TRP A 1024 4.44 0.27 8.89
C TRP A 1024 5.48 -0.75 8.40
N THR A 1025 5.09 -1.99 8.12
CA THR A 1025 6.01 -3.05 7.64
C THR A 1025 6.23 -3.06 6.12
N TRP A 1026 7.26 -3.81 5.69
CA TRP A 1026 7.66 -4.05 4.30
C TRP A 1026 8.15 -2.81 3.53
N TYR A 1027 7.29 -1.84 3.28
CA TYR A 1027 7.58 -0.67 2.45
C TYR A 1027 8.34 0.40 3.25
N THR A 1028 9.60 0.11 3.60
CA THR A 1028 10.53 1.06 4.23
C THR A 1028 11.98 0.86 3.78
N GLY A 1029 12.77 1.94 3.74
CA GLY A 1029 14.22 1.88 3.56
C GLY A 1029 14.98 1.35 4.79
N SER A 1030 14.30 1.16 5.93
CA SER A 1030 14.89 0.59 7.16
C SER A 1030 15.50 -0.79 6.95
N ALA A 1031 14.94 -1.61 6.05
CA ALA A 1031 15.50 -2.93 5.77
C ALA A 1031 16.91 -2.86 5.18
N GLY A 1032 17.13 -1.96 4.21
CA GLY A 1032 18.43 -1.74 3.60
C GLY A 1032 19.45 -1.18 4.60
N TRP A 1033 19.04 -0.23 5.45
CA TRP A 1033 19.94 0.31 6.46
C TRP A 1033 20.23 -0.64 7.62
N LEU A 1034 19.26 -1.46 8.06
CA LEU A 1034 19.51 -2.49 9.07
C LEU A 1034 20.44 -3.58 8.52
N TYR A 1035 20.31 -3.91 7.22
CA TYR A 1035 21.25 -4.79 6.54
C TYR A 1035 22.68 -4.24 6.55
N ARG A 1036 22.84 -2.95 6.22
CA ARG A 1036 24.15 -2.28 6.30
C ARG A 1036 24.67 -2.20 7.74
N ALA A 1037 23.82 -1.92 8.72
CA ALA A 1037 24.22 -1.90 10.12
C ALA A 1037 24.76 -3.28 10.58
N ALA A 1038 24.12 -4.37 10.14
CA ALA A 1038 24.61 -5.72 10.38
C ALA A 1038 25.93 -6.00 9.64
N VAL A 1039 25.94 -5.86 8.31
CA VAL A 1039 27.04 -6.33 7.45
C VAL A 1039 28.24 -5.39 7.48
N GLU A 1040 28.02 -4.09 7.29
CA GLU A 1040 29.09 -3.08 7.26
C GLU A 1040 29.42 -2.60 8.69
N GLY A 1041 28.40 -2.39 9.53
CA GLY A 1041 28.59 -1.82 10.88
C GLY A 1041 29.17 -2.80 11.91
N ILE A 1042 28.49 -3.94 12.13
CA ILE A 1042 28.86 -4.91 13.19
C ILE A 1042 29.84 -5.96 12.67
N LEU A 1043 29.49 -6.65 11.58
CA LEU A 1043 30.34 -7.71 11.01
C LEU A 1043 31.56 -7.13 10.30
N GLY A 1044 31.46 -5.89 9.81
CA GLY A 1044 32.57 -5.16 9.21
C GLY A 1044 33.01 -5.70 7.85
N ILE A 1045 32.10 -6.23 7.05
CA ILE A 1045 32.38 -6.74 5.70
C ILE A 1045 32.12 -5.62 4.69
N GLU A 1046 33.18 -5.10 4.08
CA GLU A 1046 33.08 -3.95 3.18
C GLU A 1046 33.74 -4.25 1.82
N ARG A 1047 33.13 -3.74 0.75
CA ARG A 1047 33.70 -3.77 -0.60
C ARG A 1047 34.24 -2.38 -0.98
N HIS A 1048 35.48 -2.35 -1.46
CA HIS A 1048 36.17 -1.13 -1.91
C HIS A 1048 36.83 -1.38 -3.26
N GLY A 1049 36.19 -0.92 -4.34
CA GLY A 1049 36.59 -1.24 -5.71
C GLY A 1049 36.66 -2.76 -5.97
N LYS A 1050 37.89 -3.27 -6.07
CA LYS A 1050 38.20 -4.70 -6.29
C LYS A 1050 38.60 -5.44 -5.01
N GLU A 1051 38.74 -4.74 -3.89
CA GLU A 1051 39.14 -5.33 -2.61
C GLU A 1051 37.94 -5.57 -1.70
N ILE A 1052 38.08 -6.58 -0.83
CA ILE A 1052 37.22 -6.78 0.34
C ILE A 1052 38.03 -6.41 1.57
N THR A 1053 37.45 -5.58 2.43
CA THR A 1053 38.05 -5.13 3.70
C THR A 1053 37.24 -5.69 4.87
N PHE A 1054 37.92 -6.16 5.91
CA PHE A 1054 37.30 -6.63 7.16
C PHE A 1054 37.62 -5.72 8.34
N ARG A 1055 36.59 -5.10 8.93
CA ARG A 1055 36.64 -4.25 10.12
C ARG A 1055 35.59 -4.65 11.17
N PRO A 1056 35.59 -5.90 11.63
CA PRO A 1056 34.60 -6.41 12.58
C PRO A 1056 34.58 -5.61 13.90
N LYS A 1057 33.38 -5.26 14.36
CA LYS A 1057 33.06 -4.50 15.57
C LYS A 1057 32.11 -5.32 16.45
N LEU A 1058 32.57 -6.52 16.83
CA LEU A 1058 31.75 -7.53 17.50
C LEU A 1058 31.55 -7.22 18.99
N PRO A 1059 30.36 -7.51 19.56
CA PRO A 1059 30.14 -7.37 20.99
C PRO A 1059 31.08 -8.28 21.79
N GLY A 1060 31.39 -7.89 23.03
CA GLY A 1060 32.43 -8.50 23.86
C GLY A 1060 32.21 -10.01 24.14
N HIS A 1061 30.96 -10.46 24.10
CA HIS A 1061 30.57 -11.84 24.34
C HIS A 1061 30.65 -12.75 23.10
N TRP A 1062 30.98 -12.22 21.91
CA TRP A 1062 31.18 -13.02 20.69
C TRP A 1062 32.64 -13.42 20.52
N ASP A 1063 32.88 -14.74 20.42
CA ASP A 1063 34.20 -15.30 20.10
C ASP A 1063 34.55 -15.16 18.60
N GLY A 1064 33.58 -14.88 17.74
CA GLY A 1064 33.76 -14.80 16.30
C GLY A 1064 32.48 -15.02 15.51
N TYR A 1065 32.61 -15.08 14.18
CA TYR A 1065 31.55 -15.46 13.25
C TYR A 1065 32.14 -16.10 11.99
N ALA A 1066 31.32 -16.79 11.20
CA ALA A 1066 31.69 -17.24 9.86
C ALA A 1066 30.83 -16.58 8.78
N ALA A 1067 31.37 -16.44 7.58
CA ALA A 1067 30.62 -15.96 6.43
C ALA A 1067 31.04 -16.66 5.14
N THR A 1068 30.11 -16.76 4.18
CA THR A 1068 30.37 -17.16 2.80
C THR A 1068 29.99 -16.01 1.89
N LEU A 1069 30.95 -15.52 1.10
CA LEU A 1069 30.75 -14.42 0.15
C LEU A 1069 30.87 -14.96 -1.28
N LYS A 1070 29.82 -14.79 -2.09
CA LYS A 1070 29.83 -15.10 -3.54
C LYS A 1070 29.99 -13.80 -4.31
N MET A 1071 31.23 -13.33 -4.43
CA MET A 1071 31.57 -12.04 -5.05
C MET A 1071 32.76 -12.21 -5.99
N PHE A 1072 32.91 -11.29 -6.94
CA PHE A 1072 34.03 -11.28 -7.91
C PHE A 1072 34.19 -12.59 -8.73
N GLY A 1073 33.11 -13.36 -8.89
CA GLY A 1073 33.12 -14.62 -9.63
C GLY A 1073 33.73 -15.82 -8.88
N GLY A 1074 33.94 -15.71 -7.56
CA GLY A 1074 34.44 -16.78 -6.70
C GLY A 1074 33.62 -16.97 -5.42
N GLU A 1075 34.00 -17.96 -4.61
CA GLU A 1075 33.43 -18.23 -3.29
C GLU A 1075 34.50 -18.00 -2.21
N ILE A 1076 34.21 -17.14 -1.25
CA ILE A 1076 35.16 -16.74 -0.20
C ILE A 1076 34.58 -17.16 1.14
N LYS A 1077 35.26 -18.10 1.81
CA LYS A 1077 34.90 -18.55 3.15
C LYS A 1077 35.69 -17.75 4.17
N VAL A 1078 34.97 -16.99 4.99
CA VAL A 1078 35.54 -16.11 6.00
C VAL A 1078 35.29 -16.70 7.37
N ARG A 1079 36.32 -16.70 8.22
CA ARG A 1079 36.20 -16.99 9.63
C ARG A 1079 36.84 -15.87 10.44
N VAL A 1080 36.04 -15.19 11.23
CA VAL A 1080 36.50 -14.16 12.16
C VAL A 1080 36.62 -14.78 13.54
N ILE A 1081 37.77 -14.61 14.19
CA ILE A 1081 38.04 -15.16 15.53
C ILE A 1081 38.64 -14.10 16.44
N ARG A 1082 38.16 -14.06 17.68
CA ARG A 1082 38.74 -13.28 18.77
C ARG A 1082 39.95 -14.03 19.33
N ASP A 1083 41.12 -13.39 19.30
CA ASP A 1083 42.38 -14.00 19.73
C ASP A 1083 43.13 -13.11 20.73
N LYS A 1084 43.33 -13.61 21.94
CA LYS A 1084 44.05 -12.93 23.04
C LYS A 1084 45.48 -12.55 22.69
N LYS A 1085 46.11 -13.21 21.71
CA LYS A 1085 47.48 -12.89 21.27
C LYS A 1085 47.52 -11.80 20.20
N THR A 1086 46.38 -11.44 19.63
CA THR A 1086 46.27 -10.47 18.53
C THR A 1086 46.10 -9.06 19.10
N LYS A 1087 47.01 -8.14 18.75
CA LYS A 1087 46.99 -6.74 19.21
C LYS A 1087 46.21 -5.79 18.29
N SER A 1088 46.08 -6.15 17.02
CA SER A 1088 45.35 -5.41 15.98
C SER A 1088 44.83 -6.39 14.94
N ILE A 1089 43.81 -6.01 14.18
CA ILE A 1089 43.20 -6.88 13.15
C ILE A 1089 44.30 -7.46 12.24
N SER A 1090 44.31 -8.79 12.07
CA SER A 1090 45.23 -9.48 11.17
C SER A 1090 44.48 -10.39 10.22
N LEU A 1091 44.87 -10.35 8.94
CA LEU A 1091 44.21 -11.07 7.86
C LEU A 1091 45.14 -12.15 7.30
N GLU A 1092 44.61 -13.34 7.12
CA GLU A 1092 45.27 -14.49 6.49
C GLU A 1092 44.38 -14.97 5.34
N VAL A 1093 44.96 -15.12 4.15
CA VAL A 1093 44.27 -15.56 2.93
C VAL A 1093 45.00 -16.79 2.40
N ASP A 1094 44.32 -17.93 2.31
CA ASP A 1094 44.88 -19.23 1.90
C ASP A 1094 46.19 -19.58 2.64
N GLY A 1095 46.19 -19.40 3.97
CA GLY A 1095 47.36 -19.64 4.82
C GLY A 1095 48.44 -18.55 4.80
N SER A 1096 48.28 -17.51 3.97
CA SER A 1096 49.27 -16.45 3.79
C SER A 1096 48.83 -15.15 4.48
N LYS A 1097 49.64 -14.66 5.43
CA LYS A 1097 49.40 -13.38 6.12
C LYS A 1097 49.44 -12.18 5.15
N LYS A 1098 48.49 -11.28 5.28
CA LYS A 1098 48.43 -10.00 4.56
C LYS A 1098 48.86 -8.84 5.46
N LYS A 1099 49.35 -7.77 4.83
CA LYS A 1099 49.80 -6.55 5.52
C LYS A 1099 48.65 -5.59 5.86
N SER A 1100 47.57 -5.64 5.09
CA SER A 1100 46.33 -4.88 5.32
C SER A 1100 45.22 -5.83 5.77
N ALA A 1101 44.14 -5.24 6.29
CA ALA A 1101 42.87 -5.94 6.52
C ALA A 1101 42.03 -6.06 5.23
N SER A 1102 42.66 -5.89 4.06
CA SER A 1102 42.03 -5.94 2.74
C SER A 1102 42.74 -6.92 1.80
N PHE A 1103 42.02 -7.45 0.83
CA PHE A 1103 42.61 -8.23 -0.26
C PHE A 1103 41.74 -8.18 -1.52
N GLU A 1104 42.35 -8.34 -2.69
CA GLU A 1104 41.68 -8.51 -3.98
C GLU A 1104 41.42 -10.01 -4.24
N PRO A 1105 40.15 -10.47 -4.30
CA PRO A 1105 39.83 -11.85 -4.62
C PRO A 1105 40.14 -12.19 -6.08
N LYS A 1106 40.52 -13.45 -6.34
CA LYS A 1106 40.71 -13.96 -7.70
C LYS A 1106 39.44 -14.65 -8.19
N SER A 1107 39.04 -14.35 -9.42
CA SER A 1107 37.86 -14.97 -10.04
C SER A 1107 38.07 -16.48 -10.24
N GLY A 1108 37.02 -17.27 -9.98
CA GLY A 1108 37.02 -18.73 -10.14
C GLY A 1108 37.63 -19.53 -8.98
N ASP A 1109 38.29 -18.88 -8.02
CA ASP A 1109 38.92 -19.56 -6.89
C ASP A 1109 37.93 -19.73 -5.71
N LYS A 1110 38.15 -20.79 -4.93
CA LYS A 1110 37.65 -20.89 -3.56
C LYS A 1110 38.74 -20.33 -2.66
N THR A 1111 38.43 -19.27 -1.92
CA THR A 1111 39.41 -18.59 -1.06
C THR A 1111 39.02 -18.77 0.41
N GLU A 1112 39.97 -19.16 1.24
CA GLU A 1112 39.79 -19.21 2.70
C GLU A 1112 40.43 -17.99 3.35
N VAL A 1113 39.65 -17.28 4.16
CA VAL A 1113 40.05 -16.07 4.85
C VAL A 1113 39.88 -16.24 6.35
N VAL A 1114 40.94 -16.03 7.11
CA VAL A 1114 40.88 -15.97 8.57
C VAL A 1114 41.22 -14.56 9.04
N VAL A 1115 40.26 -13.92 9.70
CA VAL A 1115 40.42 -12.61 10.32
C VAL A 1115 40.59 -12.82 11.83
N ARG A 1116 41.70 -12.36 12.40
CA ARG A 1116 41.91 -12.36 13.85
C ARG A 1116 41.72 -10.98 14.40
N ILE A 1117 40.90 -10.85 15.43
CA ILE A 1117 40.60 -9.59 16.11
C ILE A 1117 41.13 -9.63 17.55
N PRO A 1118 41.47 -8.47 18.13
CA PRO A 1118 41.85 -8.39 19.54
C PRO A 1118 40.74 -8.90 20.46
N ALA A 1119 41.15 -9.42 21.63
CA ALA A 1119 40.24 -9.89 22.67
C ALA A 1119 39.49 -8.77 23.37
#